data_AF-A0AB34KT29-F1
#
_entry.id   AF-A0AB34KT29-F1
#
_cell.length_a   1.000
_cell.length_b   1.000
_cell.length_c   1.000
_cell.angle_alpha   90.00
_cell.angle_beta   90.00
_cell.angle_gamma   90.00
#
_symmetry.space_group_name_H-M   'P 1'
#
loop_
_entity.id
_entity.type
_entity.pdbx_description
1 polymer ?
#
loop_
_entity_poly.entity_id
_entity_poly.type
_entity_poly.pdbx_seq_one_letter_code
_entity_poly.pdbx_strand_id
1 'polypeptide(L)'
;MGRPPAHSWSHLCCPSGHCWTRLILGHGHRPTRPSFAFVTFSRSFRLACTLDSLVTVKMRFASASLALASATIAAAQQYAGDVIPGTLPQVDNAEVAFWKIRDPTDQNANLTLINYASLNTQGQRPDQSKIQRAVLSIHGLLRDPWNYENDMLNALNVATGYNSRVNRDTVSVMAPYFASGSDKTFAYPWDESAKAGRGSNTSAIVWRGSQWSAGGNNQYPHSHKGDISAFYIMDEIIRHFDDKSVYPNMKTIVLVGHSLGGQMMQRYAAVGDKLDTSARLVYWIGNPSSYTWLNSYRPMYIPDCPDYDVYRDGYADYEDYPMTYGADLVAKGTDAILENYDSRQIAYARALQDMGDHSSTCGANTTGANRNERFFNYIDWFRPNCPDPAGENCDTVDLIDTSHNNGYMFNSAAGQSRIFHDNFDGNKDIAYDYGYPRAQDGDDPHPDPTASANAGPYLNSIPQEWVYGGNMTFKGCWSDDQSATLEHQQFSDNTVSVDGCTESCAGDNWAIAGIKEGNQCWCGNALEGFTSRVVDMSCHLPCAGNTGQTCGGPGRLSLYSAEDESKLTKRDSAAAPMRFARLNERLDAMNKNNWRPRTDSLTKDSPKPDQGVSQEDAVNDVIPSGEQSEEEQNIDQGTSGEQLLGENNGNSTAPPSWANVPAQ
;
A
#
# COMPACT_ATOMS: atom_id res chain seq x y z
N MET A 1 -29.37 31.88 48.31
CA MET A 1 -28.62 32.97 48.98
C MET A 1 -27.32 33.13 48.20
N GLY A 2 -26.79 34.30 47.81
CA GLY A 2 -27.37 35.66 47.71
C GLY A 2 -27.23 36.18 46.26
N ARG A 3 -27.72 37.39 45.96
CA ARG A 3 -27.90 37.91 44.58
C ARG A 3 -26.85 39.00 44.15
N PRO A 4 -26.78 39.37 42.85
CA PRO A 4 -25.78 40.24 42.18
C PRO A 4 -26.26 41.73 42.15
N PRO A 5 -26.17 42.62 41.09
CA PRO A 5 -25.47 42.67 39.77
C PRO A 5 -24.93 44.08 39.32
N ALA A 6 -24.73 44.24 37.99
CA ALA A 6 -24.79 45.46 37.12
C ALA A 6 -23.44 46.08 36.69
N HIS A 7 -23.22 46.45 35.40
CA HIS A 7 -23.96 47.48 34.64
C HIS A 7 -24.10 47.24 33.11
N SER A 8 -24.94 48.07 32.46
CA SER A 8 -25.52 47.90 31.11
C SER A 8 -25.50 49.20 30.25
N TRP A 9 -26.22 49.17 29.11
CA TRP A 9 -26.65 50.25 28.16
C TRP A 9 -25.71 50.58 26.98
N SER A 10 -26.15 50.91 25.74
CA SER A 10 -27.42 50.66 24.98
C SER A 10 -27.36 51.13 23.49
N HIS A 11 -28.39 50.75 22.70
CA HIS A 11 -28.87 51.32 21.40
C HIS A 11 -28.15 50.96 20.07
N LEU A 12 -28.77 51.08 18.88
CA LEU A 12 -30.11 50.69 18.32
C LEU A 12 -30.17 51.14 16.82
N CYS A 13 -30.34 50.19 15.89
CA CYS A 13 -31.07 50.20 14.60
C CYS A 13 -31.05 51.37 13.55
N CYS A 14 -30.56 51.04 12.33
CA CYS A 14 -31.23 51.16 11.00
C CYS A 14 -31.56 52.57 10.35
N PRO A 15 -32.06 52.66 9.08
CA PRO A 15 -31.46 52.16 7.82
C PRO A 15 -31.63 53.10 6.57
N SER A 16 -31.06 52.70 5.41
CA SER A 16 -31.52 52.99 4.01
C SER A 16 -31.48 54.41 3.38
N GLY A 17 -31.26 54.49 2.05
CA GLY A 17 -31.83 55.59 1.22
C GLY A 17 -30.96 56.34 0.18
N HIS A 18 -30.82 55.77 -1.03
CA HIS A 18 -31.01 56.44 -2.35
C HIS A 18 -30.24 57.71 -2.86
N CYS A 19 -29.81 57.60 -4.14
CA CYS A 19 -30.10 58.51 -5.30
C CYS A 19 -29.06 59.50 -5.93
N TRP A 20 -28.77 59.25 -7.23
CA TRP A 20 -28.88 60.15 -8.42
C TRP A 20 -27.67 60.60 -9.29
N THR A 21 -27.87 60.38 -10.61
CA THR A 21 -27.49 61.16 -11.83
C THR A 21 -26.14 61.11 -12.57
N ARG A 22 -26.22 60.50 -13.78
CA ARG A 22 -25.97 61.05 -15.15
C ARG A 22 -24.57 61.50 -15.65
N LEU A 23 -24.16 60.79 -16.72
CA LEU A 23 -23.82 61.26 -18.08
C LEU A 23 -22.79 62.41 -18.29
N ILE A 24 -21.85 62.16 -19.21
CA ILE A 24 -21.87 62.68 -20.60
C ILE A 24 -20.89 61.86 -21.48
N LEU A 25 -21.29 61.57 -22.72
CA LEU A 25 -20.45 60.99 -23.78
C LEU A 25 -20.04 62.08 -24.78
N GLY A 26 -18.84 61.98 -25.35
CA GLY A 26 -18.37 62.81 -26.47
C GLY A 26 -17.63 61.98 -27.53
N HIS A 27 -18.18 61.92 -28.75
CA HIS A 27 -17.56 61.27 -29.92
C HIS A 27 -16.57 62.19 -30.66
N GLY A 28 -15.63 61.62 -31.44
CA GLY A 28 -14.75 62.42 -32.31
C GLY A 28 -13.74 61.67 -33.20
N HIS A 29 -14.24 60.98 -34.24
CA HIS A 29 -13.62 60.68 -35.56
C HIS A 29 -12.12 60.31 -35.82
N ARG A 30 -11.95 59.32 -36.72
CA ARG A 30 -10.78 59.02 -37.60
C ARG A 30 -10.80 59.96 -38.85
N PRO A 31 -10.07 59.73 -39.99
CA PRO A 31 -8.84 58.96 -40.32
C PRO A 31 -7.72 59.89 -40.90
N THR A 32 -6.52 59.49 -41.37
CA THR A 32 -6.21 58.78 -42.64
C THR A 32 -4.69 58.46 -42.79
N ARG A 33 -4.39 57.49 -43.67
CA ARG A 33 -3.08 57.18 -44.31
C ARG A 33 -2.95 57.99 -45.64
N PRO A 34 -1.81 58.12 -46.39
CA PRO A 34 -1.02 56.96 -46.86
C PRO A 34 0.45 57.13 -47.40
N SER A 35 1.02 56.01 -47.88
CA SER A 35 1.78 55.83 -49.15
C SER A 35 3.29 56.10 -49.35
N PHE A 36 4.00 55.03 -49.80
CA PHE A 36 5.07 54.94 -50.83
C PHE A 36 6.43 55.68 -50.63
N ALA A 37 7.59 55.25 -51.17
CA ALA A 37 7.94 54.19 -52.14
C ALA A 37 9.37 53.56 -51.95
N PHE A 38 9.64 52.52 -52.75
CA PHE A 38 10.90 51.81 -53.02
C PHE A 38 12.14 52.67 -53.38
N VAL A 39 13.36 52.12 -53.18
CA VAL A 39 14.35 51.73 -54.24
C VAL A 39 15.28 50.61 -53.69
N THR A 40 15.78 49.75 -54.59
CA THR A 40 16.59 48.53 -54.34
C THR A 40 18.07 48.70 -54.73
N PHE A 41 19.01 47.97 -54.10
CA PHE A 41 19.84 46.87 -54.70
C PHE A 41 21.17 46.56 -53.95
N SER A 42 21.55 45.27 -54.02
CA SER A 42 22.95 44.76 -54.17
C SER A 42 23.90 44.54 -52.97
N ARG A 43 24.06 43.25 -52.64
CA ARG A 43 25.31 42.48 -52.39
C ARG A 43 26.12 42.63 -51.07
N SER A 44 25.85 41.66 -50.18
CA SER A 44 26.73 40.51 -49.86
C SER A 44 28.18 40.69 -49.36
N PHE A 45 28.43 40.03 -48.20
CA PHE A 45 29.72 39.51 -47.67
C PHE A 45 30.78 40.54 -47.22
N ARG A 46 31.56 40.29 -46.15
CA ARG A 46 31.42 39.44 -44.94
C ARG A 46 32.49 39.89 -43.92
N LEU A 47 32.23 39.63 -42.63
CA LEU A 47 33.20 39.51 -41.51
C LEU A 47 33.97 40.75 -40.96
N ALA A 48 33.75 40.93 -39.65
CA ALA A 48 34.76 41.04 -38.57
C ALA A 48 35.69 42.27 -38.46
N CYS A 49 35.43 43.06 -37.41
CA CYS A 49 36.37 43.54 -36.36
C CYS A 49 35.50 44.23 -35.26
N THR A 50 35.30 43.66 -34.07
CA THR A 50 36.10 43.82 -32.82
C THR A 50 36.06 45.22 -32.19
N LEU A 51 35.52 45.29 -30.96
CA LEU A 51 35.75 46.28 -29.88
C LEU A 51 35.54 47.79 -30.24
N ASP A 52 35.13 48.71 -29.37
CA ASP A 52 35.30 48.77 -27.92
C ASP A 52 34.29 49.73 -27.23
N SER A 53 34.07 49.49 -25.94
CA SER A 53 33.70 50.40 -24.83
C SER A 53 33.03 51.80 -25.02
N LEU A 54 31.87 51.92 -24.34
CA LEU A 54 31.41 53.05 -23.49
C LEU A 54 31.11 54.43 -24.09
N VAL A 55 29.82 54.79 -24.11
CA VAL A 55 29.33 56.20 -24.07
C VAL A 55 28.21 56.36 -23.03
N THR A 56 28.35 57.37 -22.18
CA THR A 56 27.44 57.77 -21.11
C THR A 56 26.10 58.29 -21.63
N VAL A 57 24.97 57.86 -21.04
CA VAL A 57 23.65 58.48 -21.28
C VAL A 57 23.04 58.99 -19.97
N LYS A 58 22.68 60.28 -19.97
CA LYS A 58 21.98 60.94 -18.85
C LYS A 58 20.51 60.50 -18.78
N MET A 59 20.02 60.29 -17.56
CA MET A 59 18.59 60.10 -17.29
C MET A 59 17.74 61.28 -17.79
N ARG A 60 16.52 60.97 -18.25
CA ARG A 60 15.38 61.91 -18.27
C ARG A 60 14.22 61.27 -17.53
N PHE A 61 13.55 62.07 -16.70
CA PHE A 61 12.43 61.63 -15.87
C PHE A 61 11.18 61.33 -16.71
N ALA A 62 10.49 60.24 -16.37
CA ALA A 62 9.08 60.03 -16.68
C ALA A 62 8.43 59.33 -15.47
N SER A 63 7.28 59.84 -15.04
CA SER A 63 6.59 59.39 -13.83
C SER A 63 6.04 57.96 -14.00
N ALA A 64 6.42 57.05 -13.11
CA ALA A 64 5.87 55.70 -13.05
C ALA A 64 5.07 55.51 -11.75
N SER A 65 3.85 54.99 -11.87
CA SER A 65 2.94 54.76 -10.76
C SER A 65 3.43 53.67 -9.80
N LEU A 66 3.00 53.78 -8.55
CA LEU A 66 3.36 52.87 -7.47
C LEU A 66 2.87 51.44 -7.74
N ALA A 67 3.80 50.50 -7.84
CA ALA A 67 3.55 49.08 -7.64
C ALA A 67 4.70 48.52 -6.82
N LEU A 68 4.52 48.41 -5.49
CA LEU A 68 5.43 47.62 -4.66
C LEU A 68 5.16 46.14 -4.98
N ALA A 69 5.89 45.63 -5.97
CA ALA A 69 6.09 44.20 -6.09
C ALA A 69 6.95 43.77 -4.90
N SER A 70 6.33 43.13 -3.90
CA SER A 70 7.05 42.35 -2.89
C SER A 70 7.68 41.16 -3.58
N ALA A 71 8.85 41.37 -4.17
CA ALA A 71 9.70 40.31 -4.69
C ALA A 71 10.31 39.53 -3.52
N THR A 72 9.47 38.73 -2.84
CA THR A 72 9.99 37.55 -2.14
C THR A 72 10.77 36.74 -3.16
N ILE A 73 12.04 36.46 -2.86
CA ILE A 73 12.83 35.54 -3.66
C ILE A 73 12.28 34.14 -3.38
N ALA A 74 11.19 33.81 -4.07
CA ALA A 74 10.80 32.44 -4.28
C ALA A 74 11.89 31.82 -5.14
N ALA A 75 12.79 31.06 -4.53
CA ALA A 75 13.57 30.08 -5.27
C ALA A 75 12.54 29.25 -6.06
N ALA A 76 12.63 29.26 -7.39
CA ALA A 76 11.71 28.51 -8.22
C ALA A 76 11.82 27.04 -7.80
N GLN A 77 10.72 26.47 -7.28
CA GLN A 77 10.69 25.05 -6.93
C GLN A 77 11.07 24.28 -8.18
N GLN A 78 12.19 23.54 -8.10
CA GLN A 78 12.74 22.75 -9.21
C GLN A 78 11.74 21.71 -9.76
N TYR A 79 10.69 21.43 -8.99
CA TYR A 79 9.63 20.47 -9.28
C TYR A 79 8.22 21.10 -9.18
N ALA A 80 8.05 22.39 -9.49
CA ALA A 80 6.71 22.97 -9.63
C ALA A 80 6.03 22.44 -10.90
N GLY A 81 4.98 21.63 -10.74
CA GLY A 81 4.10 21.18 -11.82
C GLY A 81 3.07 22.23 -12.21
N ASP A 82 2.20 21.91 -13.17
CA ASP A 82 1.05 22.75 -13.48
C ASP A 82 -0.01 22.64 -12.39
N VAL A 83 -0.70 23.74 -12.07
CA VAL A 83 -1.89 23.68 -11.22
C VAL A 83 -2.99 22.92 -11.95
N ILE A 84 -3.34 21.73 -11.46
CA ILE A 84 -4.44 20.93 -11.98
C ILE A 84 -5.75 21.37 -11.29
N PRO A 85 -6.76 21.87 -12.02
CA PRO A 85 -8.03 22.27 -11.41
C PRO A 85 -8.83 21.07 -10.91
N GLY A 86 -9.23 21.10 -9.64
CA GLY A 86 -10.06 20.09 -9.00
C GLY A 86 -10.83 20.65 -7.80
N THR A 87 -11.72 19.85 -7.22
CA THR A 87 -12.55 20.14 -6.03
C THR A 87 -12.06 19.37 -4.80
N LEU A 88 -10.74 19.25 -4.70
CA LEU A 88 -10.04 18.49 -3.67
C LEU A 88 -10.27 19.05 -2.25
N PRO A 89 -10.53 18.21 -1.24
CA PRO A 89 -10.67 18.64 0.15
C PRO A 89 -9.50 19.47 0.65
N GLN A 90 -9.76 20.38 1.59
CA GLN A 90 -8.70 21.03 2.35
C GLN A 90 -8.37 20.18 3.56
N VAL A 91 -7.08 20.05 3.87
CA VAL A 91 -6.57 19.38 5.06
C VAL A 91 -5.89 20.43 5.91
N ASP A 92 -6.32 20.58 7.16
CA ASP A 92 -5.64 21.48 8.09
C ASP A 92 -4.17 21.11 8.16
N ASN A 93 -3.29 22.11 8.17
CA ASN A 93 -1.84 21.93 8.27
C ASN A 93 -1.14 21.29 7.04
N ALA A 94 -1.84 21.10 5.92
CA ALA A 94 -1.26 20.71 4.63
C ALA A 94 -1.70 21.65 3.49
N GLU A 95 -1.10 21.49 2.32
CA GLU A 95 -1.59 22.06 1.05
C GLU A 95 -1.77 20.97 -0.01
N VAL A 96 -2.60 21.24 -1.02
CA VAL A 96 -2.53 20.51 -2.29
C VAL A 96 -1.37 21.07 -3.09
N ALA A 97 -0.37 20.25 -3.32
CA ALA A 97 0.79 20.56 -4.14
C ALA A 97 0.70 19.88 -5.51
N PHE A 98 1.37 20.50 -6.48
CA PHE A 98 1.46 20.04 -7.86
C PHE A 98 2.92 19.83 -8.18
N TRP A 99 3.33 18.57 -8.26
CA TRP A 99 4.72 18.18 -8.31
C TRP A 99 5.10 17.71 -9.72
N LYS A 100 6.10 18.35 -10.31
CA LYS A 100 6.55 18.04 -11.66
C LYS A 100 7.36 16.74 -11.65
N ILE A 101 6.89 15.77 -12.43
CA ILE A 101 7.58 14.50 -12.64
C ILE A 101 8.51 14.63 -13.84
N ARG A 102 9.71 14.06 -13.74
CA ARG A 102 10.60 13.95 -14.90
C ARG A 102 10.03 12.96 -15.90
N ASP A 103 9.84 13.44 -17.13
CA ASP A 103 9.54 12.63 -18.29
C ASP A 103 10.67 11.61 -18.58
N PRO A 104 10.44 10.30 -18.43
CA PRO A 104 11.47 9.28 -18.66
C PRO A 104 11.80 9.11 -20.15
N THR A 105 10.97 9.65 -21.06
CA THR A 105 11.20 9.62 -22.51
C THR A 105 12.03 10.80 -23.02
N ASP A 106 12.43 11.71 -22.12
CA ASP A 106 13.13 12.97 -22.40
C ASP A 106 12.43 13.86 -23.48
N GLN A 107 11.12 13.65 -23.74
CA GLN A 107 10.29 14.54 -24.58
C GLN A 107 10.02 15.91 -23.92
N ASN A 108 10.52 16.10 -22.69
CA ASN A 108 10.46 17.32 -21.88
C ASN A 108 9.01 17.71 -21.54
N ALA A 109 8.16 16.71 -21.37
CA ALA A 109 6.76 16.87 -21.01
C ALA A 109 6.57 17.53 -19.63
N ASN A 110 5.49 18.28 -19.47
CA ASN A 110 5.16 18.95 -18.20
C ASN A 110 4.28 18.07 -17.30
N LEU A 111 4.75 16.86 -17.02
CA LEU A 111 3.98 15.86 -16.28
C LEU A 111 3.80 16.27 -14.82
N THR A 112 2.59 16.18 -14.29
CA THR A 112 2.26 16.64 -12.94
C THR A 112 1.60 15.53 -12.11
N LEU A 113 2.21 15.23 -10.97
CA LEU A 113 1.58 14.49 -9.89
C LEU A 113 0.82 15.47 -8.99
N ILE A 114 -0.41 15.12 -8.63
CA ILE A 114 -1.17 15.81 -7.57
C ILE A 114 -0.80 15.12 -6.25
N ASN A 115 -0.53 15.88 -5.19
CA ASN A 115 -0.27 15.33 -3.88
C ASN A 115 -0.70 16.30 -2.77
N TYR A 116 -0.92 15.78 -1.57
CA TYR A 116 -0.93 16.60 -0.36
C TYR A 116 0.50 16.69 0.18
N ALA A 117 0.81 17.80 0.86
CA ALA A 117 2.10 18.00 1.51
C ALA A 117 1.96 18.84 2.78
N SER A 118 2.66 18.43 3.84
CA SER A 118 2.61 19.09 5.14
C SER A 118 3.19 20.50 5.08
N LEU A 119 2.46 21.45 5.67
CA LEU A 119 2.99 22.76 6.04
C LEU A 119 3.73 22.67 7.38
N ASN A 120 4.66 23.59 7.62
CA ASN A 120 5.45 23.72 8.85
C ASN A 120 4.62 24.30 10.02
N THR A 121 5.21 24.43 11.22
CA THR A 121 4.49 24.92 12.42
C THR A 121 3.94 26.35 12.29
N GLN A 122 4.37 27.11 11.28
CA GLN A 122 3.91 28.47 10.98
C GLN A 122 2.86 28.51 9.85
N GLY A 123 2.40 27.35 9.34
CA GLY A 123 1.46 27.27 8.22
C GLY A 123 2.08 27.64 6.87
N GLN A 124 3.40 27.47 6.71
CA GLN A 124 4.15 27.76 5.49
C GLN A 124 4.79 26.49 4.94
N ARG A 125 5.27 26.50 3.69
CA ARG A 125 6.09 25.40 3.16
C ARG A 125 7.30 25.14 4.05
N PRO A 126 7.65 23.88 4.37
CA PRO A 126 8.79 23.59 5.23
C PRO A 126 10.12 24.09 4.67
N ASP A 127 10.99 24.51 5.59
CA ASP A 127 12.38 24.85 5.28
C ASP A 127 13.13 23.54 5.06
N GLN A 128 13.38 23.21 3.79
CA GLN A 128 13.99 21.95 3.36
C GLN A 128 15.34 21.68 4.04
N SER A 129 16.07 22.74 4.44
CA SER A 129 17.33 22.62 5.17
C SER A 129 17.18 22.06 6.60
N LYS A 130 15.98 22.11 7.20
CA LYS A 130 15.69 21.60 8.54
C LYS A 130 15.12 20.19 8.57
N ILE A 131 14.62 19.70 7.44
CA ILE A 131 14.01 18.38 7.33
C ILE A 131 15.07 17.29 7.52
N GLN A 132 14.78 16.40 8.46
CA GLN A 132 15.57 15.22 8.81
C GLN A 132 14.86 13.92 8.43
N ARG A 133 13.52 13.96 8.27
CA ARG A 133 12.71 12.83 7.87
C ARG A 133 11.66 13.20 6.83
N ALA A 134 11.51 12.35 5.82
CA ALA A 134 10.35 12.34 4.94
C ALA A 134 9.45 11.14 5.26
N VAL A 135 8.13 11.35 5.26
CA VAL A 135 7.11 10.30 5.40
C VAL A 135 6.18 10.38 4.20
N LEU A 136 6.15 9.32 3.40
CA LEU A 136 5.32 9.20 2.21
C LEU A 136 4.11 8.32 2.52
N SER A 137 2.91 8.90 2.61
CA SER A 137 1.67 8.22 3.04
C SER A 137 0.84 7.81 1.82
N ILE A 138 0.83 6.53 1.49
CA ILE A 138 0.12 5.97 0.33
C ILE A 138 -1.28 5.49 0.75
N HIS A 139 -2.30 6.05 0.08
CA HIS A 139 -3.71 5.82 0.35
C HIS A 139 -4.20 4.40 0.04
N GLY A 140 -5.39 4.07 0.55
CA GLY A 140 -6.07 2.79 0.29
C GLY A 140 -6.86 2.77 -1.02
N LEU A 141 -7.76 1.78 -1.12
CA LEU A 141 -8.67 1.56 -2.27
C LEU A 141 -9.59 2.76 -2.54
N LEU A 142 -9.97 3.51 -1.49
CA LEU A 142 -10.86 4.67 -1.59
C LEU A 142 -10.23 5.90 -2.26
N ARG A 143 -8.91 5.87 -2.55
CA ARG A 143 -8.17 6.97 -3.20
C ARG A 143 -8.35 8.30 -2.49
N ASP A 144 -8.18 8.27 -1.17
CA ASP A 144 -8.45 9.37 -0.24
C ASP A 144 -7.17 9.94 0.42
N PRO A 145 -6.18 10.45 -0.35
CA PRO A 145 -4.92 10.96 0.20
C PRO A 145 -5.09 12.10 1.20
N TRP A 146 -6.21 12.85 1.16
CA TRP A 146 -6.50 13.88 2.16
C TRP A 146 -6.74 13.29 3.56
N ASN A 147 -7.39 12.12 3.66
CA ASN A 147 -7.55 11.41 4.92
C ASN A 147 -6.20 10.86 5.40
N TYR A 148 -5.41 10.29 4.48
CA TYR A 148 -4.08 9.75 4.79
C TYR A 148 -3.06 10.81 5.19
N GLU A 149 -3.14 12.03 4.63
CA GLU A 149 -2.37 13.19 5.08
C GLU A 149 -2.83 13.64 6.48
N ASN A 150 -4.14 13.81 6.69
CA ASN A 150 -4.72 14.19 7.98
C ASN A 150 -4.33 13.22 9.11
N ASP A 151 -4.49 11.93 8.88
CA ASP A 151 -4.21 10.89 9.89
C ASP A 151 -2.72 10.82 10.21
N MET A 152 -1.86 11.03 9.19
CA MET A 152 -0.41 11.09 9.37
C MET A 152 0.04 12.35 10.11
N LEU A 153 -0.60 13.50 9.85
CA LEU A 153 -0.36 14.74 10.60
C LEU A 153 -0.83 14.66 12.05
N ASN A 154 -1.95 13.98 12.30
CA ASN A 154 -2.41 13.66 13.66
C ASN A 154 -1.40 12.75 14.38
N ALA A 155 -0.91 11.71 13.71
CA ALA A 155 0.14 10.84 14.25
C ALA A 155 1.47 11.57 14.49
N LEU A 156 1.87 12.51 13.63
CA LEU A 156 3.05 13.37 13.83
C LEU A 156 2.86 14.33 15.03
N ASN A 157 1.64 14.83 15.25
CA ASN A 157 1.34 15.66 16.42
C ASN A 157 1.44 14.86 17.73
N VAL A 158 1.03 13.58 17.73
CA VAL A 158 1.29 12.67 18.85
C VAL A 158 2.79 12.43 19.05
N ALA A 159 3.55 12.18 17.98
CA ALA A 159 5.00 12.01 18.03
C ALA A 159 5.72 13.26 18.59
N THR A 160 5.23 14.45 18.24
CA THR A 160 5.70 15.74 18.78
C THR A 160 5.53 15.81 20.30
N GLY A 161 4.46 15.21 20.84
CA GLY A 161 4.21 15.11 22.28
C GLY A 161 5.22 14.24 23.03
N TYR A 162 5.72 13.17 22.40
CA TYR A 162 6.77 12.31 22.95
C TYR A 162 8.18 12.90 22.80
N ASN A 163 8.49 13.46 21.63
CA ASN A 163 9.77 14.10 21.34
C ASN A 163 9.55 15.38 20.55
N SER A 164 9.62 16.53 21.22
CA SER A 164 9.41 17.85 20.60
C SER A 164 10.33 18.20 19.43
N ARG A 165 11.42 17.45 19.21
CA ARG A 165 12.28 17.59 18.02
C ARG A 165 11.70 16.95 16.76
N VAL A 166 10.75 16.03 16.92
CA VAL A 166 10.01 15.35 15.85
C VAL A 166 8.72 16.12 15.62
N ASN A 167 8.71 17.01 14.63
CA ASN A 167 7.60 17.93 14.39
C ASN A 167 7.56 18.39 12.92
N ARG A 168 6.57 19.20 12.56
CA ARG A 168 6.35 19.70 11.18
C ARG A 168 7.44 20.64 10.61
N ASP A 169 8.41 21.07 11.42
CA ASP A 169 9.58 21.83 10.96
C ASP A 169 10.79 20.93 10.63
N THR A 170 10.72 19.64 10.97
CA THR A 170 11.80 18.65 10.86
C THR A 170 11.38 17.35 10.17
N VAL A 171 10.08 17.07 10.12
CA VAL A 171 9.43 15.97 9.40
C VAL A 171 8.58 16.57 8.29
N SER A 172 8.81 16.13 7.06
CA SER A 172 7.92 16.42 5.92
C SER A 172 7.01 15.22 5.68
N VAL A 173 5.69 15.42 5.71
CA VAL A 173 4.70 14.43 5.27
C VAL A 173 4.26 14.77 3.84
N MET A 174 4.02 13.74 3.04
CA MET A 174 3.44 13.86 1.70
C MET A 174 2.50 12.68 1.45
N ALA A 175 1.29 12.93 0.95
CA ALA A 175 0.38 11.90 0.45
C ALA A 175 0.13 12.08 -1.06
N PRO A 176 0.82 11.30 -1.92
CA PRO A 176 0.58 11.29 -3.37
C PRO A 176 -0.86 10.89 -3.71
N TYR A 177 -1.46 11.57 -4.70
CA TYR A 177 -2.74 11.15 -5.27
C TYR A 177 -2.48 10.34 -6.54
N PHE A 178 -2.57 9.02 -6.43
CA PHE A 178 -2.62 8.12 -7.58
C PHE A 178 -4.04 8.13 -8.17
N ALA A 179 -4.38 9.24 -8.81
CA ALA A 179 -5.71 9.48 -9.39
C ALA A 179 -6.05 8.45 -10.49
N SER A 180 -7.33 8.17 -10.64
CA SER A 180 -7.86 7.15 -11.55
C SER A 180 -8.96 7.67 -12.49
N GLY A 181 -9.47 6.81 -13.37
CA GLY A 181 -10.65 7.09 -14.18
C GLY A 181 -11.94 7.42 -13.39
N SER A 182 -11.96 7.10 -12.09
CA SER A 182 -13.08 7.36 -11.16
C SER A 182 -13.01 8.75 -10.51
N ASP A 183 -11.86 9.44 -10.61
CA ASP A 183 -11.60 10.75 -9.99
C ASP A 183 -11.80 11.95 -10.96
N LYS A 184 -12.39 11.69 -12.14
CA LYS A 184 -12.74 12.71 -13.15
C LYS A 184 -13.65 13.79 -12.56
N THR A 185 -13.41 15.03 -12.95
CA THR A 185 -14.11 16.25 -12.48
C THR A 185 -13.93 16.58 -10.98
N PHE A 186 -13.47 15.62 -10.18
CA PHE A 186 -13.12 15.80 -8.77
C PHE A 186 -11.64 16.17 -8.60
N ALA A 187 -10.72 15.27 -8.97
CA ALA A 187 -9.28 15.50 -8.83
C ALA A 187 -8.67 16.20 -10.05
N TYR A 188 -9.20 15.97 -11.25
CA TYR A 188 -8.72 16.59 -12.49
C TYR A 188 -9.87 16.87 -13.48
N PRO A 189 -9.73 17.84 -14.40
CA PRO A 189 -10.77 18.19 -15.37
C PRO A 189 -11.01 17.07 -16.38
N TRP A 190 -12.28 16.90 -16.79
CA TRP A 190 -12.67 15.95 -17.81
C TRP A 190 -13.66 16.56 -18.82
N ASP A 191 -13.37 16.40 -20.11
CA ASP A 191 -14.22 16.80 -21.23
C ASP A 191 -14.92 15.58 -21.85
N GLU A 192 -16.20 15.39 -21.54
CA GLU A 192 -17.04 14.32 -22.10
C GLU A 192 -17.30 14.49 -23.62
N SER A 193 -17.06 15.68 -24.19
CA SER A 193 -17.21 15.93 -25.62
C SER A 193 -15.96 15.59 -26.43
N ALA A 194 -14.83 15.32 -25.75
CA ALA A 194 -13.59 14.90 -26.38
C ALA A 194 -13.72 13.51 -27.04
N LYS A 195 -12.78 13.19 -27.94
CA LYS A 195 -12.68 11.83 -28.49
C LYS A 195 -12.43 10.82 -27.37
N ALA A 196 -12.94 9.60 -27.53
CA ALA A 196 -12.66 8.49 -26.60
C ALA A 196 -11.16 8.39 -26.28
N GLY A 197 -10.84 8.27 -24.99
CA GLY A 197 -9.46 8.28 -24.51
C GLY A 197 -8.79 9.66 -24.45
N ARG A 198 -9.48 10.78 -24.70
CA ARG A 198 -8.90 12.15 -24.67
C ARG A 198 -9.64 13.16 -23.79
N GLY A 199 -10.47 12.69 -22.85
CA GLY A 199 -11.22 13.56 -21.94
C GLY A 199 -10.36 14.31 -20.92
N SER A 200 -9.23 13.75 -20.48
CA SER A 200 -8.23 14.52 -19.72
C SER A 200 -7.36 15.31 -20.69
N ASN A 201 -7.39 16.64 -20.56
CA ASN A 201 -6.64 17.61 -21.36
C ASN A 201 -5.57 18.35 -20.56
N THR A 202 -5.30 17.91 -19.33
CA THR A 202 -4.29 18.47 -18.43
C THR A 202 -3.03 17.62 -18.41
N SER A 203 -2.02 18.13 -17.71
CA SER A 203 -0.73 17.49 -17.41
C SER A 203 -0.79 16.46 -16.28
N ALA A 204 -1.96 16.24 -15.66
CA ALA A 204 -2.14 15.29 -14.57
C ALA A 204 -1.83 13.86 -15.00
N ILE A 205 -0.95 13.19 -14.24
CA ILE A 205 -0.72 11.76 -14.37
C ILE A 205 -1.88 11.03 -13.68
N VAL A 206 -2.52 10.12 -14.41
CA VAL A 206 -3.71 9.38 -13.94
C VAL A 206 -3.58 7.93 -14.40
N TRP A 207 -3.93 6.98 -13.55
CA TRP A 207 -3.87 5.54 -13.80
C TRP A 207 -5.24 4.94 -14.13
N ARG A 208 -5.22 3.70 -14.59
CA ARG A 208 -6.44 2.94 -14.89
C ARG A 208 -6.88 2.19 -13.63
N GLY A 209 -8.00 2.59 -13.02
CA GLY A 209 -8.52 1.98 -11.78
C GLY A 209 -7.46 1.88 -10.67
N SER A 210 -7.37 0.73 -10.01
CA SER A 210 -6.37 0.41 -8.98
C SER A 210 -4.96 0.06 -9.49
N GLN A 211 -4.70 0.09 -10.80
CA GLN A 211 -3.43 -0.42 -11.37
C GLN A 211 -2.17 0.33 -10.88
N TRP A 212 -2.31 1.55 -10.36
CA TRP A 212 -1.23 2.28 -9.69
C TRP A 212 -0.63 1.49 -8.51
N SER A 213 -1.47 0.77 -7.75
CA SER A 213 -1.04 -0.05 -6.60
C SER A 213 -0.27 -1.30 -7.01
N ALA A 214 -0.19 -1.57 -8.31
CA ALA A 214 0.57 -2.64 -8.93
C ALA A 214 1.83 -2.12 -9.63
N GLY A 215 2.10 -0.82 -9.63
CA GLY A 215 3.14 -0.24 -10.48
C GLY A 215 2.75 -0.11 -11.95
N GLY A 216 1.48 -0.29 -12.30
CA GLY A 216 0.98 -0.13 -13.67
C GLY A 216 1.28 1.24 -14.26
N ASN A 217 1.35 1.30 -15.58
CA ASN A 217 1.68 2.51 -16.32
C ASN A 217 0.45 3.45 -16.43
N ASN A 218 0.72 4.74 -16.55
CA ASN A 218 -0.29 5.79 -16.59
C ASN A 218 -1.21 5.71 -17.83
N GLN A 219 -2.48 6.06 -17.64
CA GLN A 219 -3.48 6.21 -18.69
C GLN A 219 -3.48 7.63 -19.30
N TYR A 220 -3.15 8.65 -18.50
CA TYR A 220 -3.10 10.05 -18.91
C TYR A 220 -1.81 10.75 -18.45
N PRO A 221 -1.38 11.84 -19.10
CA PRO A 221 -1.97 12.46 -20.31
C PRO A 221 -1.87 11.57 -21.56
N HIS A 222 -2.80 11.72 -22.51
CA HIS A 222 -2.88 10.85 -23.71
C HIS A 222 -1.60 10.88 -24.58
N SER A 223 -0.80 11.94 -24.51
CA SER A 223 0.49 12.03 -25.23
C SER A 223 1.61 11.19 -24.60
N HIS A 224 1.45 10.76 -23.35
CA HIS A 224 2.40 9.93 -22.59
C HIS A 224 1.72 8.68 -22.01
N LYS A 225 0.69 8.16 -22.69
CA LYS A 225 -0.06 7.00 -22.23
C LYS A 225 0.85 5.77 -22.26
N GLY A 226 1.10 5.18 -21.10
CA GLY A 226 1.90 3.96 -20.97
C GLY A 226 3.38 4.21 -20.69
N ASP A 227 3.82 5.47 -20.58
CA ASP A 227 5.24 5.82 -20.42
C ASP A 227 5.71 5.79 -18.96
N ILE A 228 4.79 5.93 -17.99
CA ILE A 228 5.12 6.25 -16.58
C ILE A 228 4.47 5.23 -15.64
N SER A 229 5.28 4.34 -15.07
CA SER A 229 4.89 3.46 -13.98
C SER A 229 4.61 4.24 -12.69
N ALA A 230 3.64 3.79 -11.89
CA ALA A 230 3.48 4.30 -10.52
C ALA A 230 4.69 4.05 -9.61
N PHE A 231 5.54 3.05 -9.90
CA PHE A 231 6.77 2.79 -9.15
C PHE A 231 7.91 3.73 -9.56
N TYR A 232 7.96 4.17 -10.82
CA TYR A 232 8.85 5.26 -11.23
C TYR A 232 8.52 6.58 -10.50
N ILE A 233 7.25 6.83 -10.17
CA ILE A 233 6.88 7.97 -9.31
C ILE A 233 7.49 7.85 -7.91
N MET A 234 7.48 6.64 -7.33
CA MET A 234 8.11 6.39 -6.02
C MET A 234 9.62 6.68 -6.09
N ASP A 235 10.31 6.21 -7.13
CA ASP A 235 11.73 6.48 -7.32
C ASP A 235 12.05 7.97 -7.38
N GLU A 236 11.29 8.75 -8.15
CA GLU A 236 11.49 10.19 -8.25
C GLU A 236 11.28 10.90 -6.91
N ILE A 237 10.25 10.51 -6.13
CA ILE A 237 10.00 11.08 -4.80
C ILE A 237 11.16 10.76 -3.84
N ILE A 238 11.67 9.54 -3.86
CA ILE A 238 12.79 9.10 -3.02
C ILE A 238 14.06 9.87 -3.40
N ARG A 239 14.40 9.95 -4.70
CA ARG A 239 15.53 10.74 -5.20
C ARG A 239 15.42 12.22 -4.81
N HIS A 240 14.21 12.79 -4.84
CA HIS A 240 13.98 14.16 -4.44
C HIS A 240 14.26 14.40 -2.95
N PHE A 241 13.77 13.53 -2.06
CA PHE A 241 14.03 13.65 -0.63
C PHE A 241 15.47 13.28 -0.24
N ASP A 242 16.16 12.45 -1.02
CA ASP A 242 17.56 12.11 -0.76
C ASP A 242 18.56 13.19 -1.21
N ASP A 243 18.20 14.05 -2.18
CA ASP A 243 19.06 15.11 -2.71
C ASP A 243 19.56 16.06 -1.60
N LYS A 244 20.81 15.87 -1.20
CA LYS A 244 21.47 16.65 -0.14
C LYS A 244 21.73 18.11 -0.51
N SER A 245 21.56 18.51 -1.77
CA SER A 245 21.56 19.94 -2.15
C SER A 245 20.25 20.64 -1.77
N VAL A 246 19.16 19.88 -1.64
CA VAL A 246 17.82 20.36 -1.24
C VAL A 246 17.55 20.05 0.24
N TYR A 247 17.80 18.81 0.66
CA TYR A 247 17.58 18.30 2.02
C TYR A 247 18.91 17.87 2.69
N PRO A 248 19.83 18.80 2.98
CA PRO A 248 21.16 18.49 3.52
C PRO A 248 21.17 17.72 4.85
N ASN A 249 20.06 17.76 5.60
CA ASN A 249 19.93 17.08 6.89
C ASN A 249 19.11 15.77 6.84
N MET A 250 18.62 15.34 5.67
CA MET A 250 17.81 14.12 5.55
C MET A 250 18.55 12.88 6.07
N LYS A 251 17.91 12.14 6.98
CA LYS A 251 18.39 10.90 7.62
C LYS A 251 17.58 9.67 7.22
N THR A 252 16.26 9.83 7.06
CA THR A 252 15.37 8.69 6.83
C THR A 252 14.19 9.07 5.95
N ILE A 253 13.88 8.23 4.98
CA ILE A 253 12.68 8.29 4.15
C ILE A 253 11.83 7.07 4.51
N VAL A 254 10.61 7.29 5.01
CA VAL A 254 9.68 6.21 5.35
C VAL A 254 8.57 6.18 4.31
N LEU A 255 8.45 5.06 3.61
CA LEU A 255 7.39 4.77 2.64
C LEU A 255 6.28 4.01 3.37
N VAL A 256 5.16 4.67 3.65
CA VAL A 256 4.06 4.14 4.46
C VAL A 256 2.89 3.78 3.56
N GLY A 257 2.45 2.53 3.59
CA GLY A 257 1.24 2.09 2.92
C GLY A 257 0.32 1.31 3.85
N HIS A 258 -0.98 1.62 3.84
CA HIS A 258 -2.01 0.80 4.49
C HIS A 258 -3.01 0.26 3.46
N SER A 259 -3.55 -0.95 3.67
CA SER A 259 -4.54 -1.57 2.78
C SER A 259 -3.99 -1.72 1.35
N LEU A 260 -4.68 -1.23 0.32
CA LEU A 260 -4.18 -1.21 -1.06
C LEU A 260 -2.85 -0.44 -1.21
N GLY A 261 -2.60 0.60 -0.40
CA GLY A 261 -1.30 1.26 -0.32
C GLY A 261 -0.22 0.36 0.28
N GLY A 262 -0.58 -0.49 1.26
CA GLY A 262 0.30 -1.53 1.79
C GLY A 262 0.66 -2.57 0.73
N GLN A 263 -0.31 -2.94 -0.12
CA GLN A 263 -0.04 -3.82 -1.27
C GLN A 263 0.98 -3.16 -2.21
N MET A 264 0.82 -1.85 -2.49
CA MET A 264 1.74 -1.09 -3.32
C MET A 264 3.16 -1.11 -2.74
N MET A 265 3.32 -0.89 -1.42
CA MET A 265 4.64 -0.89 -0.78
C MET A 265 5.31 -2.26 -0.82
N GLN A 266 4.56 -3.36 -0.63
CA GLN A 266 5.11 -4.71 -0.74
C GLN A 266 5.61 -5.03 -2.16
N ARG A 267 4.80 -4.70 -3.17
CA ARG A 267 5.15 -4.93 -4.59
C ARG A 267 6.33 -4.06 -5.00
N TYR A 268 6.36 -2.80 -4.59
CA TYR A 268 7.45 -1.87 -4.87
C TYR A 268 8.75 -2.26 -4.14
N ALA A 269 8.69 -2.79 -2.92
CA ALA A 269 9.86 -3.36 -2.26
C ALA A 269 10.45 -4.56 -3.04
N ALA A 270 9.60 -5.37 -3.68
CA ALA A 270 10.01 -6.57 -4.40
C ALA A 270 10.62 -6.28 -5.79
N VAL A 271 10.02 -5.39 -6.59
CA VAL A 271 10.49 -5.09 -7.96
C VAL A 271 11.13 -3.70 -8.14
N GLY A 272 11.15 -2.87 -7.09
CA GLY A 272 11.77 -1.55 -7.06
C GLY A 272 13.26 -1.58 -7.39
N ASP A 273 13.77 -0.54 -8.03
CA ASP A 273 15.21 -0.34 -8.18
C ASP A 273 15.90 -0.18 -6.81
N LYS A 274 17.20 -0.49 -6.75
CA LYS A 274 18.05 -0.10 -5.62
C LYS A 274 18.63 1.28 -5.95
N LEU A 275 18.18 2.31 -5.23
CA LEU A 275 18.39 3.72 -5.60
C LEU A 275 19.67 4.34 -5.01
N ASP A 276 20.55 3.54 -4.39
CA ASP A 276 21.80 3.97 -3.73
C ASP A 276 21.64 5.23 -2.84
N THR A 277 20.54 5.28 -2.07
CA THR A 277 20.18 6.45 -1.26
C THR A 277 21.14 6.65 -0.08
N SER A 278 21.46 7.91 0.18
CA SER A 278 22.29 8.32 1.33
C SER A 278 21.50 8.45 2.63
N ALA A 279 20.18 8.58 2.56
CA ALA A 279 19.25 8.41 3.67
C ALA A 279 18.80 6.95 3.78
N ARG A 280 18.51 6.50 5.01
CA ARG A 280 17.93 5.19 5.29
C ARG A 280 16.51 5.12 4.71
N LEU A 281 16.19 4.08 3.93
CA LEU A 281 14.89 3.88 3.31
C LEU A 281 14.13 2.78 4.05
N VAL A 282 12.94 3.08 4.57
CA VAL A 282 12.12 2.13 5.36
C VAL A 282 10.76 1.94 4.68
N TYR A 283 10.35 0.69 4.48
CA TYR A 283 9.05 0.34 3.92
C TYR A 283 8.12 -0.08 5.06
N TRP A 284 7.14 0.75 5.41
CA TRP A 284 6.11 0.41 6.39
C TRP A 284 4.89 -0.17 5.67
N ILE A 285 4.59 -1.45 5.93
CA ILE A 285 3.59 -2.25 5.21
C ILE A 285 2.46 -2.62 6.18
N GLY A 286 1.35 -1.88 6.11
CA GLY A 286 0.17 -2.07 6.94
C GLY A 286 -0.98 -2.82 6.25
N ASN A 287 -1.43 -3.93 6.80
CA ASN A 287 -2.65 -4.66 6.41
C ASN A 287 -2.96 -4.77 4.89
N PRO A 288 -2.01 -5.15 4.01
CA PRO A 288 -2.35 -5.39 2.61
C PRO A 288 -3.40 -6.50 2.47
N SER A 289 -4.33 -6.35 1.52
CA SER A 289 -5.38 -7.36 1.27
C SER A 289 -4.79 -8.70 0.80
N SER A 290 -3.75 -8.63 -0.01
CA SER A 290 -2.95 -9.76 -0.50
C SER A 290 -1.49 -9.34 -0.68
N TYR A 291 -0.60 -10.32 -0.77
CA TYR A 291 0.83 -10.15 -1.02
C TYR A 291 1.14 -10.76 -2.38
N THR A 292 1.96 -10.10 -3.21
CA THR A 292 2.53 -10.80 -4.37
C THR A 292 3.55 -11.80 -3.86
N TRP A 293 3.30 -13.09 -4.12
CA TRP A 293 4.11 -14.17 -3.58
C TRP A 293 5.43 -14.28 -4.36
N LEU A 294 6.56 -14.31 -3.66
CA LEU A 294 7.89 -14.20 -4.29
C LEU A 294 8.43 -15.54 -4.84
N ASN A 295 7.54 -16.51 -5.13
CA ASN A 295 7.83 -17.77 -5.82
C ASN A 295 6.51 -18.44 -6.29
N SER A 296 6.57 -19.64 -6.86
CA SER A 296 5.38 -20.40 -7.33
C SER A 296 4.88 -21.49 -6.36
N TYR A 297 5.45 -21.59 -5.15
CA TYR A 297 4.81 -22.36 -4.07
C TYR A 297 3.65 -21.55 -3.48
N ARG A 298 2.64 -22.21 -2.94
CA ARG A 298 1.56 -21.58 -2.16
C ARG A 298 1.26 -22.47 -0.95
N PRO A 299 0.93 -21.91 0.22
CA PRO A 299 0.63 -22.70 1.41
C PRO A 299 -0.72 -23.44 1.30
N MET A 300 -1.72 -22.87 0.61
CA MET A 300 -3.07 -23.45 0.57
C MET A 300 -3.46 -23.93 -0.84
N TYR A 301 -4.19 -25.04 -0.90
CA TYR A 301 -4.79 -25.54 -2.14
C TYR A 301 -6.14 -24.87 -2.40
N ILE A 302 -6.28 -24.26 -3.57
CA ILE A 302 -7.57 -23.78 -4.09
C ILE A 302 -7.81 -24.50 -5.43
N PRO A 303 -8.88 -25.32 -5.56
CA PRO A 303 -9.30 -25.90 -6.83
C PRO A 303 -9.53 -24.82 -7.90
N ASP A 304 -9.31 -25.19 -9.16
CA ASP A 304 -9.67 -24.36 -10.32
C ASP A 304 -9.09 -22.93 -10.31
N CYS A 305 -7.89 -22.75 -9.74
CA CYS A 305 -7.15 -21.49 -9.71
C CYS A 305 -5.87 -21.54 -10.58
N PRO A 306 -5.98 -21.52 -11.93
CA PRO A 306 -4.82 -21.61 -12.83
C PRO A 306 -3.91 -20.37 -12.75
N ASP A 307 -4.50 -19.22 -12.44
CA ASP A 307 -3.87 -17.90 -12.49
C ASP A 307 -3.26 -17.47 -11.14
N TYR A 308 -3.16 -18.39 -10.17
CA TYR A 308 -2.63 -18.12 -8.81
C TYR A 308 -1.24 -17.46 -8.77
N ASP A 309 -0.46 -17.67 -9.82
CA ASP A 309 0.91 -17.19 -9.97
C ASP A 309 1.04 -16.06 -10.99
N VAL A 310 -0.04 -15.69 -11.69
CA VAL A 310 -0.07 -14.54 -12.60
C VAL A 310 0.12 -13.26 -11.78
N TYR A 311 0.85 -12.27 -12.32
CA TYR A 311 0.91 -10.96 -11.69
C TYR A 311 -0.49 -10.34 -11.69
N ARG A 312 -1.17 -10.24 -10.54
CA ARG A 312 -0.66 -9.61 -9.31
C ARG A 312 -0.43 -10.51 -8.10
N ASP A 313 -0.72 -11.79 -8.16
CA ASP A 313 -0.61 -12.72 -7.02
C ASP A 313 0.71 -13.50 -7.00
N GLY A 314 1.33 -13.70 -8.17
CA GLY A 314 2.72 -14.14 -8.32
C GLY A 314 3.47 -13.32 -9.36
N TYR A 315 4.39 -13.95 -10.10
CA TYR A 315 5.22 -13.29 -11.14
C TYR A 315 5.19 -13.97 -12.51
N ALA A 316 4.32 -14.96 -12.72
CA ALA A 316 4.01 -15.44 -14.06
C ALA A 316 3.35 -14.33 -14.88
N ASP A 317 3.61 -14.35 -16.18
CA ASP A 317 2.92 -13.53 -17.20
C ASP A 317 2.96 -12.01 -16.88
N TYR A 318 4.02 -11.57 -16.19
CA TYR A 318 4.25 -10.19 -15.75
C TYR A 318 4.28 -9.18 -16.92
N GLU A 319 4.73 -9.60 -18.10
CA GLU A 319 4.75 -8.78 -19.33
C GLU A 319 3.36 -8.53 -19.93
N ASP A 320 2.35 -9.36 -19.60
CA ASP A 320 0.96 -9.16 -20.04
C ASP A 320 0.24 -8.11 -19.18
N TYR A 321 0.74 -7.84 -17.97
CA TYR A 321 0.27 -6.72 -17.16
C TYR A 321 0.79 -5.39 -17.75
N PRO A 322 0.00 -4.29 -17.77
CA PRO A 322 0.42 -3.02 -18.37
C PRO A 322 1.42 -2.25 -17.50
N MET A 323 2.61 -2.83 -17.32
CA MET A 323 3.72 -2.33 -16.51
C MET A 323 5.04 -2.67 -17.17
N THR A 324 5.87 -1.66 -17.41
CA THR A 324 7.23 -1.85 -17.96
C THR A 324 8.31 -1.86 -16.88
N TYR A 325 7.98 -1.40 -15.68
CA TYR A 325 8.90 -1.26 -14.56
C TYR A 325 9.27 -2.63 -13.96
N GLY A 326 10.53 -2.82 -13.58
CA GLY A 326 11.02 -4.04 -12.94
C GLY A 326 11.08 -5.30 -13.84
N ALA A 327 10.70 -5.21 -15.12
CA ALA A 327 10.64 -6.37 -16.03
C ALA A 327 12.01 -7.09 -16.15
N ASP A 328 13.11 -6.35 -16.27
CA ASP A 328 14.48 -6.89 -16.29
C ASP A 328 14.89 -7.64 -15.01
N LEU A 329 14.27 -7.33 -13.87
CA LEU A 329 14.47 -8.06 -12.62
C LEU A 329 13.61 -9.33 -12.58
N VAL A 330 12.33 -9.21 -12.94
CA VAL A 330 11.41 -10.36 -12.99
C VAL A 330 11.88 -11.42 -14.00
N ALA A 331 12.43 -11.00 -15.14
CA ALA A 331 13.01 -11.88 -16.16
C ALA A 331 14.25 -12.68 -15.66
N LYS A 332 14.90 -12.28 -14.56
CA LYS A 332 15.96 -13.07 -13.91
C LYS A 332 15.42 -14.20 -13.03
N GLY A 333 14.12 -14.21 -12.77
CA GLY A 333 13.43 -15.21 -11.96
C GLY A 333 13.24 -14.79 -10.51
N THR A 334 12.40 -15.57 -9.82
CA THR A 334 11.90 -15.28 -8.46
C THR A 334 12.99 -15.16 -7.41
N ASP A 335 14.10 -15.88 -7.56
CA ASP A 335 15.25 -15.82 -6.64
C ASP A 335 15.90 -14.42 -6.64
N ALA A 336 15.95 -13.76 -7.81
CA ALA A 336 16.47 -12.39 -7.92
C ALA A 336 15.48 -11.35 -7.36
N ILE A 337 14.17 -11.61 -7.45
CA ILE A 337 13.13 -10.79 -6.81
C ILE A 337 13.26 -10.90 -5.29
N LEU A 338 13.46 -12.10 -4.76
CA LEU A 338 13.67 -12.34 -3.33
C LEU A 338 14.95 -11.65 -2.83
N GLU A 339 16.09 -11.78 -3.54
CA GLU A 339 17.33 -11.04 -3.20
C GLU A 339 17.15 -9.51 -3.26
N ASN A 340 16.22 -9.01 -4.10
CA ASN A 340 15.88 -7.59 -4.13
C ASN A 340 15.00 -7.16 -2.94
N TYR A 341 14.09 -8.02 -2.50
CA TYR A 341 13.21 -7.83 -1.35
C TYR A 341 13.96 -7.91 -0.02
N ASP A 342 14.78 -8.96 0.18
CA ASP A 342 15.61 -9.20 1.36
C ASP A 342 16.74 -8.15 1.57
N SER A 343 16.89 -7.24 0.60
CA SER A 343 17.80 -6.09 0.66
C SER A 343 17.13 -4.78 1.05
N ARG A 344 15.85 -4.82 1.41
CA ARG A 344 15.11 -3.67 1.93
C ARG A 344 15.10 -3.69 3.45
N GLN A 345 14.63 -2.60 4.04
CA GLN A 345 14.21 -2.58 5.43
C GLN A 345 12.69 -2.52 5.49
N ILE A 346 12.05 -3.54 6.05
CA ILE A 346 10.60 -3.66 6.06
C ILE A 346 10.05 -3.67 7.49
N ALA A 347 9.25 -2.66 7.81
CA ALA A 347 8.44 -2.62 9.03
C ALA A 347 7.03 -3.12 8.70
N TYR A 348 6.76 -4.39 8.99
CA TYR A 348 5.42 -4.95 8.86
C TYR A 348 4.55 -4.51 10.04
N ALA A 349 3.34 -4.05 9.74
CA ALA A 349 2.36 -3.65 10.74
C ALA A 349 1.04 -4.40 10.52
N ARG A 350 0.63 -5.17 11.52
CA ARG A 350 -0.52 -6.08 11.45
C ARG A 350 -1.58 -5.70 12.47
N ALA A 351 -2.78 -5.36 12.00
CA ALA A 351 -3.94 -5.13 12.85
C ALA A 351 -4.58 -6.47 13.26
N LEU A 352 -4.50 -6.80 14.56
CA LEU A 352 -4.92 -8.11 15.08
C LEU A 352 -6.42 -8.40 14.90
N GLN A 353 -7.27 -7.38 14.83
CA GLN A 353 -8.72 -7.52 14.64
C GLN A 353 -9.13 -7.47 13.14
N ASP A 354 -8.18 -7.33 12.21
CA ASP A 354 -8.43 -7.29 10.77
C ASP A 354 -8.57 -8.68 10.15
N MET A 355 -9.66 -9.35 10.50
CA MET A 355 -10.06 -10.67 9.96
C MET A 355 -10.81 -10.56 8.62
N GLY A 356 -10.81 -9.38 7.98
CA GLY A 356 -11.54 -9.16 6.72
C GLY A 356 -10.83 -9.76 5.51
N ASP A 357 -11.63 -10.10 4.49
CA ASP A 357 -11.14 -10.35 3.13
C ASP A 357 -11.81 -9.38 2.15
N HIS A 358 -11.02 -8.78 1.27
CA HIS A 358 -11.45 -7.93 0.16
C HIS A 358 -10.63 -8.26 -1.11
N SER A 359 -10.10 -9.47 -1.24
CA SER A 359 -9.51 -9.94 -2.50
C SER A 359 -10.60 -10.25 -3.52
N SER A 360 -10.34 -9.97 -4.80
CA SER A 360 -11.14 -10.45 -5.92
C SER A 360 -10.57 -11.71 -6.58
N THR A 361 -9.30 -12.07 -6.33
CA THR A 361 -8.62 -13.15 -7.04
C THR A 361 -8.57 -14.45 -6.23
N CYS A 362 -8.60 -15.59 -6.95
CA CYS A 362 -8.36 -16.90 -6.34
C CYS A 362 -6.92 -17.04 -5.84
N GLY A 363 -5.94 -16.34 -6.46
CA GLY A 363 -4.53 -16.40 -6.09
C GLY A 363 -4.28 -15.94 -4.66
N ALA A 364 -4.91 -14.85 -4.20
CA ALA A 364 -4.82 -14.44 -2.80
C ALA A 364 -5.35 -15.53 -1.83
N ASN A 365 -6.40 -16.26 -2.20
CA ASN A 365 -6.95 -17.35 -1.39
C ASN A 365 -6.01 -18.56 -1.29
N THR A 366 -5.04 -18.70 -2.18
CA THR A 366 -3.98 -19.72 -2.06
C THR A 366 -2.93 -19.36 -1.00
N THR A 367 -2.97 -18.12 -0.48
CA THR A 367 -2.04 -17.60 0.55
C THR A 367 -2.67 -17.42 1.93
N GLY A 368 -4.00 -17.47 2.06
CA GLY A 368 -4.74 -17.34 3.33
C GLY A 368 -6.17 -16.87 3.09
N ALA A 369 -7.10 -17.19 4.00
CA ALA A 369 -8.52 -16.85 3.85
C ALA A 369 -8.88 -15.41 4.26
N ASN A 370 -7.98 -14.70 4.94
CA ASN A 370 -8.15 -13.30 5.33
C ASN A 370 -6.77 -12.61 5.48
N ARG A 371 -6.75 -11.29 5.70
CA ARG A 371 -5.49 -10.53 5.82
C ARG A 371 -4.55 -11.06 6.91
N ASN A 372 -5.10 -11.42 8.06
CA ASN A 372 -4.33 -11.96 9.18
C ASN A 372 -3.64 -13.28 8.82
N GLU A 373 -4.31 -14.18 8.11
CA GLU A 373 -3.77 -15.48 7.70
C GLU A 373 -2.80 -15.34 6.52
N ARG A 374 -3.10 -14.45 5.56
CA ARG A 374 -2.20 -14.13 4.44
C ARG A 374 -0.88 -13.54 4.92
N PHE A 375 -0.93 -12.62 5.89
CA PHE A 375 0.28 -12.09 6.52
C PHE A 375 1.08 -13.18 7.23
N PHE A 376 0.43 -13.97 8.09
CA PHE A 376 1.06 -15.10 8.80
C PHE A 376 1.83 -16.02 7.85
N ASN A 377 1.16 -16.48 6.79
CA ASN A 377 1.76 -17.39 5.82
C ASN A 377 2.88 -16.71 5.03
N TYR A 378 2.74 -15.42 4.71
CA TYR A 378 3.75 -14.67 4.00
C TYR A 378 5.04 -14.54 4.82
N ILE A 379 4.96 -14.18 6.11
CA ILE A 379 6.15 -14.03 6.96
C ILE A 379 6.74 -15.36 7.44
N ASP A 380 5.97 -16.45 7.55
CA ASP A 380 6.57 -17.77 7.82
C ASP A 380 7.42 -18.27 6.64
N TRP A 381 6.96 -17.98 5.41
CA TRP A 381 7.66 -18.39 4.19
C TRP A 381 8.80 -17.45 3.78
N PHE A 382 8.58 -16.13 3.83
CA PHE A 382 9.54 -15.08 3.52
C PHE A 382 9.94 -14.39 4.82
N ARG A 383 10.78 -15.09 5.61
CA ARG A 383 11.06 -14.74 7.00
C ARG A 383 11.71 -13.36 7.14
N PRO A 384 11.02 -12.38 7.77
CA PRO A 384 11.62 -11.12 8.16
C PRO A 384 12.86 -11.38 9.01
N ASN A 385 13.90 -10.59 8.85
CA ASN A 385 15.14 -10.80 9.61
C ASN A 385 15.79 -9.50 10.08
N CYS A 386 16.41 -9.56 11.26
CA CYS A 386 17.21 -8.48 11.82
C CYS A 386 18.57 -8.99 12.34
N PRO A 387 19.51 -9.32 11.44
CA PRO A 387 20.87 -9.75 11.82
C PRO A 387 21.67 -8.64 12.53
N ASP A 388 21.40 -7.37 12.22
CA ASP A 388 22.01 -6.20 12.87
C ASP A 388 20.96 -5.07 12.98
N PRO A 389 20.46 -4.74 14.19
CA PRO A 389 19.52 -3.62 14.38
C PRO A 389 20.05 -2.26 13.90
N ALA A 390 21.38 -2.05 13.97
CA ALA A 390 22.02 -0.83 13.46
C ALA A 390 22.33 -0.90 11.94
N GLY A 391 22.12 -2.07 11.33
CA GLY A 391 22.24 -2.34 9.91
C GLY A 391 21.08 -1.74 9.11
N GLU A 392 21.16 -1.88 7.78
CA GLU A 392 20.14 -1.40 6.84
C GLU A 392 19.13 -2.50 6.45
N ASN A 393 19.44 -3.77 6.73
CA ASN A 393 18.54 -4.90 6.60
C ASN A 393 18.17 -5.38 8.01
N CYS A 394 17.19 -4.71 8.60
CA CYS A 394 16.58 -5.14 9.85
C CYS A 394 15.08 -4.89 9.77
N ASP A 395 14.35 -5.95 9.49
CA ASP A 395 12.90 -5.96 9.45
C ASP A 395 12.33 -6.00 10.87
N THR A 396 11.11 -5.47 11.00
CA THR A 396 10.34 -5.49 12.25
C THR A 396 8.93 -5.99 11.97
N VAL A 397 8.33 -6.68 12.94
CA VAL A 397 6.96 -7.20 12.85
C VAL A 397 6.16 -6.73 14.05
N ASP A 398 5.31 -5.74 13.81
CA ASP A 398 4.53 -5.09 14.85
C ASP A 398 3.07 -5.56 14.83
N LEU A 399 2.66 -6.17 15.94
CA LEU A 399 1.27 -6.60 16.16
C LEU A 399 0.51 -5.47 16.89
N ILE A 400 -0.55 -4.95 16.26
CA ILE A 400 -1.31 -3.79 16.72
C ILE A 400 -2.74 -4.21 17.02
N ASP A 401 -3.22 -3.99 18.25
CA ASP A 401 -4.60 -4.31 18.65
C ASP A 401 -5.59 -3.26 18.12
N THR A 402 -5.99 -3.44 16.86
CA THR A 402 -6.96 -2.59 16.14
C THR A 402 -7.60 -3.38 15.00
N SER A 403 -8.67 -2.84 14.41
CA SER A 403 -9.26 -3.27 13.14
C SER A 403 -8.55 -2.62 11.93
N HIS A 404 -9.08 -2.80 10.72
CA HIS A 404 -8.56 -2.26 9.45
C HIS A 404 -8.62 -0.72 9.36
N ASN A 405 -7.84 -0.02 10.19
CA ASN A 405 -7.87 1.43 10.35
C ASN A 405 -6.46 2.03 10.36
N ASN A 406 -6.15 2.78 9.31
CA ASN A 406 -4.89 3.51 9.11
C ASN A 406 -4.59 4.46 10.28
N GLY A 407 -5.55 5.30 10.69
CA GLY A 407 -5.36 6.30 11.74
C GLY A 407 -4.95 5.69 13.09
N TYR A 408 -5.63 4.64 13.54
CA TYR A 408 -5.25 3.92 14.77
C TYR A 408 -3.88 3.24 14.64
N MET A 409 -3.54 2.65 13.49
CA MET A 409 -2.22 2.04 13.29
C MET A 409 -1.09 3.07 13.32
N PHE A 410 -1.23 4.23 12.66
CA PHE A 410 -0.23 5.30 12.67
C PHE A 410 -0.03 5.90 14.07
N ASN A 411 -1.09 5.95 14.88
CA ASN A 411 -1.05 6.46 16.26
C ASN A 411 -0.65 5.39 17.31
N SER A 412 -0.56 4.12 16.93
CA SER A 412 -0.09 3.04 17.81
C SER A 412 1.37 3.22 18.22
N ALA A 413 1.80 2.62 19.33
CA ALA A 413 3.20 2.69 19.78
C ALA A 413 4.20 2.18 18.71
N ALA A 414 3.79 1.17 17.93
CA ALA A 414 4.52 0.70 16.75
C ALA A 414 4.60 1.77 15.67
N GLY A 415 3.45 2.29 15.21
CA GLY A 415 3.37 3.32 14.17
C GLY A 415 4.18 4.56 14.52
N GLN A 416 4.07 5.04 15.76
CA GLN A 416 4.88 6.15 16.28
C GLN A 416 6.38 5.88 16.18
N SER A 417 6.82 4.68 16.55
CA SER A 417 8.23 4.30 16.54
C SER A 417 8.77 4.18 15.12
N ARG A 418 8.19 3.32 14.28
CA ARG A 418 8.66 3.07 12.92
C ARG A 418 8.58 4.31 12.03
N ILE A 419 7.45 5.02 12.08
CA ILE A 419 7.20 6.14 11.17
C ILE A 419 7.98 7.39 11.61
N PHE A 420 8.13 7.66 12.92
CA PHE A 420 8.66 8.96 13.38
C PHE A 420 9.91 8.93 14.26
N HIS A 421 10.17 7.89 15.05
CA HIS A 421 11.22 7.93 16.09
C HIS A 421 12.48 7.10 15.78
N ASP A 422 12.32 5.88 15.24
CA ASP A 422 13.43 4.97 14.94
C ASP A 422 14.45 5.62 14.01
N ASN A 423 15.71 5.75 14.41
CA ASN A 423 16.79 6.43 13.69
C ASN A 423 16.50 7.92 13.36
N PHE A 424 15.64 8.62 14.10
CA PHE A 424 15.37 10.05 13.83
C PHE A 424 16.64 10.92 13.87
N ASP A 425 17.53 10.68 14.84
CA ASP A 425 18.79 11.42 14.99
C ASP A 425 19.92 10.95 14.05
N GLY A 426 19.68 9.91 13.24
CA GLY A 426 20.75 9.26 12.45
C GLY A 426 21.70 8.39 13.29
N ASN A 427 21.27 8.01 14.49
CA ASN A 427 21.98 7.16 15.47
C ASN A 427 21.93 5.66 15.14
N LYS A 428 21.09 5.24 14.18
CA LYS A 428 20.81 3.84 13.80
C LYS A 428 20.04 3.02 14.84
N ASP A 429 19.64 3.63 15.96
CA ASP A 429 18.81 2.96 16.98
C ASP A 429 17.38 2.76 16.46
N ILE A 430 16.84 1.56 16.68
CA ILE A 430 15.45 1.18 16.39
C ILE A 430 14.82 0.57 17.66
N ALA A 431 13.51 0.68 17.83
CA ALA A 431 12.80 -0.03 18.89
C ALA A 431 12.70 -1.55 18.60
N TYR A 432 12.55 -2.35 19.65
CA TYR A 432 12.15 -3.76 19.53
C TYR A 432 10.75 -3.92 18.90
N ASP A 433 10.41 -5.12 18.45
CA ASP A 433 9.09 -5.46 17.90
C ASP A 433 7.95 -5.20 18.89
N TYR A 434 6.83 -4.68 18.39
CA TYR A 434 5.66 -4.36 19.21
C TYR A 434 4.60 -5.47 19.19
N GLY A 435 3.83 -5.53 20.29
CA GLY A 435 2.73 -6.45 20.47
C GLY A 435 3.21 -7.80 21.00
N TYR A 436 3.37 -7.86 22.32
CA TYR A 436 3.61 -9.08 23.10
C TYR A 436 2.35 -9.47 23.89
N PRO A 437 2.11 -10.77 24.20
CA PRO A 437 2.78 -12.00 23.72
C PRO A 437 2.94 -12.10 22.19
N ARG A 438 3.79 -12.98 21.66
CA ARG A 438 3.94 -13.16 20.20
C ARG A 438 2.84 -14.05 19.62
N ALA A 439 2.55 -14.00 18.32
CA ALA A 439 1.50 -14.84 17.73
C ALA A 439 2.02 -16.24 17.35
N GLN A 440 3.31 -16.38 17.04
CA GLN A 440 3.99 -17.65 16.75
C GLN A 440 5.51 -17.53 16.97
N ASP A 441 6.23 -18.66 16.87
CA ASP A 441 7.71 -18.65 16.82
C ASP A 441 8.21 -17.96 15.54
N GLY A 442 9.10 -16.98 15.66
CA GLY A 442 9.75 -16.33 14.52
C GLY A 442 8.92 -15.27 13.81
N ASP A 443 7.80 -14.83 14.41
CA ASP A 443 7.19 -13.55 14.03
C ASP A 443 7.91 -12.35 14.67
N ASP A 444 9.00 -12.56 15.41
CA ASP A 444 9.73 -11.55 16.18
C ASP A 444 11.21 -11.42 15.73
N PRO A 445 11.47 -10.84 14.53
CA PRO A 445 12.84 -10.64 14.03
C PRO A 445 13.72 -9.80 14.95
N HIS A 446 13.16 -8.86 15.72
CA HIS A 446 13.88 -8.02 16.68
C HIS A 446 13.20 -7.99 18.06
N PRO A 447 13.32 -9.05 18.86
CA PRO A 447 12.49 -9.24 20.05
C PRO A 447 12.95 -8.41 21.25
N ASP A 448 11.99 -7.90 22.04
CA ASP A 448 12.22 -7.24 23.33
C ASP A 448 12.66 -8.29 24.38
N PRO A 449 13.90 -8.23 24.91
CA PRO A 449 14.39 -9.20 25.91
C PRO A 449 13.63 -9.19 27.24
N THR A 450 12.88 -8.13 27.55
CA THR A 450 12.09 -7.98 28.77
C THR A 450 10.67 -8.52 28.60
N ALA A 451 10.12 -8.46 27.39
CA ALA A 451 8.81 -9.00 27.06
C ALA A 451 8.87 -10.46 26.57
N SER A 452 9.94 -10.88 25.91
CA SER A 452 10.12 -12.26 25.40
C SER A 452 10.23 -13.30 26.52
N ALA A 453 10.63 -12.92 27.74
CA ALA A 453 10.53 -13.77 28.92
C ALA A 453 9.07 -14.12 29.32
N ASN A 454 8.07 -13.44 28.74
CA ASN A 454 6.64 -13.73 28.86
C ASN A 454 6.03 -14.22 27.52
N ALA A 455 6.86 -14.63 26.54
CA ALA A 455 6.41 -15.13 25.25
C ALA A 455 5.84 -16.56 25.35
N GLY A 456 4.64 -16.67 25.91
CA GLY A 456 3.68 -17.62 25.37
C GLY A 456 3.09 -17.07 24.06
N PRO A 457 2.43 -17.89 23.22
CA PRO A 457 1.67 -17.38 22.09
C PRO A 457 0.48 -16.52 22.54
N TYR A 458 -0.06 -15.69 21.64
CA TYR A 458 -1.01 -14.60 21.94
C TYR A 458 -2.32 -15.02 22.64
N LEU A 459 -2.59 -16.32 22.72
CA LEU A 459 -3.81 -16.89 23.27
C LEU A 459 -3.59 -17.37 24.71
N ASN A 460 -3.85 -16.46 25.66
CA ASN A 460 -4.16 -16.83 27.05
C ASN A 460 -5.38 -17.80 27.16
N SER A 461 -6.09 -18.08 26.06
CA SER A 461 -7.16 -19.07 25.94
C SER A 461 -6.75 -20.41 25.29
N ILE A 462 -5.55 -20.53 24.71
CA ILE A 462 -5.02 -21.81 24.22
C ILE A 462 -3.60 -22.04 24.77
N PRO A 463 -3.50 -22.56 26.00
CA PRO A 463 -2.19 -22.83 26.59
C PRO A 463 -1.53 -24.02 25.87
N GLN A 464 -0.48 -23.75 25.09
CA GLN A 464 0.31 -24.79 24.39
C GLN A 464 0.85 -25.86 25.37
N GLU A 465 1.16 -25.45 26.59
CA GLU A 465 1.71 -26.31 27.65
C GLU A 465 0.65 -27.13 28.41
N TRP A 466 -0.66 -26.90 28.19
CA TRP A 466 -1.68 -27.69 28.87
C TRP A 466 -1.77 -29.08 28.25
N VAL A 467 -1.66 -30.08 29.12
CA VAL A 467 -1.76 -31.50 28.80
C VAL A 467 -3.19 -31.95 29.09
N TYR A 468 -3.91 -32.30 28.04
CA TYR A 468 -5.29 -32.76 28.07
C TYR A 468 -5.37 -34.31 28.09
N GLY A 469 -6.57 -34.86 27.85
CA GLY A 469 -6.81 -36.29 27.75
C GLY A 469 -5.82 -36.98 26.80
N GLY A 470 -5.41 -38.21 27.14
CA GLY A 470 -4.45 -38.96 26.33
C GLY A 470 -3.02 -38.40 26.30
N ASN A 471 -2.65 -37.49 27.21
CA ASN A 471 -1.37 -36.77 27.18
C ASN A 471 -1.18 -35.92 25.90
N MET A 472 -2.29 -35.39 25.36
CA MET A 472 -2.26 -34.53 24.18
C MET A 472 -2.02 -33.06 24.57
N THR A 473 -1.18 -32.36 23.81
CA THR A 473 -1.08 -30.89 23.85
C THR A 473 -1.64 -30.29 22.57
N PHE A 474 -1.91 -28.98 22.56
CA PHE A 474 -2.24 -28.27 21.32
C PHE A 474 -1.07 -28.36 20.31
N LYS A 475 -1.41 -28.35 19.01
CA LYS A 475 -0.52 -28.51 17.86
C LYS A 475 -0.85 -27.49 16.76
N GLY A 476 -1.26 -26.29 17.18
CA GLY A 476 -1.64 -25.20 16.30
C GLY A 476 -3.05 -25.29 15.68
N CYS A 477 -3.41 -24.23 14.98
CA CYS A 477 -4.63 -24.15 14.17
C CYS A 477 -4.36 -24.58 12.72
N TRP A 478 -5.28 -25.34 12.12
CA TRP A 478 -5.15 -25.91 10.78
C TRP A 478 -6.36 -25.60 9.89
N SER A 479 -6.17 -25.54 8.58
CA SER A 479 -7.27 -25.39 7.60
C SER A 479 -8.10 -26.68 7.48
N ASP A 480 -9.42 -26.54 7.39
CA ASP A 480 -10.38 -27.64 7.21
C ASP A 480 -11.55 -27.18 6.30
N ASP A 481 -11.21 -26.69 5.10
CA ASP A 481 -12.11 -26.01 4.17
C ASP A 481 -12.43 -26.79 2.87
N GLN A 482 -11.53 -27.69 2.44
CA GLN A 482 -11.66 -28.45 1.18
C GLN A 482 -12.11 -29.92 1.36
N SER A 483 -11.67 -30.56 2.44
CA SER A 483 -11.85 -31.99 2.71
C SER A 483 -11.77 -32.24 4.21
N ALA A 484 -12.42 -33.29 4.73
CA ALA A 484 -12.30 -33.65 6.14
C ALA A 484 -10.84 -33.94 6.50
N THR A 485 -10.24 -33.08 7.32
CA THR A 485 -8.83 -33.18 7.74
C THR A 485 -8.55 -34.40 8.62
N LEU A 486 -9.59 -34.89 9.31
CA LEU A 486 -9.58 -36.10 10.13
C LEU A 486 -10.74 -37.01 9.70
N GLU A 487 -10.50 -38.33 9.69
CA GLU A 487 -11.40 -39.31 9.06
C GLU A 487 -12.62 -39.71 9.92
N HIS A 488 -12.59 -39.47 11.24
CA HIS A 488 -13.61 -39.94 12.16
C HIS A 488 -14.26 -38.81 12.98
N GLN A 489 -15.58 -38.61 12.86
CA GLN A 489 -16.32 -37.72 13.75
C GLN A 489 -16.75 -38.50 15.00
N GLN A 490 -16.15 -38.17 16.15
CA GLN A 490 -16.40 -38.87 17.42
C GLN A 490 -17.77 -38.48 18.00
N PHE A 491 -18.05 -37.18 18.06
CA PHE A 491 -19.33 -36.60 18.48
C PHE A 491 -19.46 -35.13 18.05
N SER A 492 -20.69 -34.63 18.01
CA SER A 492 -21.00 -33.27 17.53
C SER A 492 -22.25 -32.74 18.24
N ASP A 493 -22.04 -32.04 19.35
CA ASP A 493 -23.10 -31.49 20.19
C ASP A 493 -22.59 -30.36 21.11
N ASN A 494 -23.49 -29.80 21.91
CA ASN A 494 -23.17 -28.69 22.82
C ASN A 494 -22.40 -29.10 24.10
N THR A 495 -21.88 -30.33 24.18
CA THR A 495 -21.03 -30.81 25.29
C THR A 495 -19.55 -30.85 24.93
N VAL A 496 -19.20 -30.63 23.66
CA VAL A 496 -17.81 -30.60 23.17
C VAL A 496 -16.95 -29.62 23.97
N SER A 497 -15.84 -30.15 24.47
CA SER A 497 -14.76 -29.49 25.21
C SER A 497 -13.44 -30.11 24.79
N VAL A 498 -12.32 -29.45 25.08
CA VAL A 498 -10.98 -29.99 24.74
C VAL A 498 -10.71 -31.27 25.50
N ASP A 499 -11.02 -31.30 26.80
CA ASP A 499 -10.87 -32.50 27.65
C ASP A 499 -11.72 -33.65 27.10
N GLY A 500 -13.03 -33.44 26.89
CA GLY A 500 -13.93 -34.49 26.43
C GLY A 500 -13.57 -35.04 25.05
N CYS A 501 -13.06 -34.20 24.14
CA CYS A 501 -12.63 -34.65 22.83
C CYS A 501 -11.31 -35.44 22.87
N THR A 502 -10.30 -34.90 23.56
CA THR A 502 -8.98 -35.55 23.70
C THR A 502 -9.05 -36.86 24.48
N GLU A 503 -9.84 -36.94 25.56
CA GLU A 503 -10.11 -38.18 26.29
C GLU A 503 -10.80 -39.22 25.41
N SER A 504 -11.82 -38.82 24.62
CA SER A 504 -12.56 -39.74 23.76
C SER A 504 -11.69 -40.31 22.63
N CYS A 505 -10.97 -39.43 21.91
CA CYS A 505 -10.07 -39.86 20.83
C CYS A 505 -8.96 -40.78 21.35
N ALA A 506 -8.32 -40.42 22.48
CA ALA A 506 -7.28 -41.24 23.09
C ALA A 506 -7.81 -42.58 23.63
N GLY A 507 -9.03 -42.60 24.20
CA GLY A 507 -9.69 -43.82 24.67
C GLY A 507 -9.93 -44.84 23.55
N ASP A 508 -10.25 -44.37 22.35
CA ASP A 508 -10.40 -45.20 21.15
C ASP A 508 -9.09 -45.43 20.37
N ASN A 509 -7.94 -45.03 20.94
CA ASN A 509 -6.58 -45.21 20.41
C ASN A 509 -6.26 -44.38 19.15
N TRP A 510 -6.90 -43.23 18.97
CA TRP A 510 -6.53 -42.26 17.94
C TRP A 510 -5.33 -41.41 18.38
N ALA A 511 -4.36 -41.21 17.49
CA ALA A 511 -3.17 -40.40 17.75
C ALA A 511 -3.45 -38.88 17.77
N ILE A 512 -4.57 -38.46 17.16
CA ILE A 512 -4.96 -37.07 16.97
C ILE A 512 -6.40 -36.86 17.44
N ALA A 513 -6.63 -35.79 18.18
CA ALA A 513 -7.93 -35.16 18.37
C ALA A 513 -7.96 -33.81 17.66
N GLY A 514 -9.09 -33.45 17.07
CA GLY A 514 -9.30 -32.17 16.39
C GLY A 514 -10.70 -31.63 16.65
N ILE A 515 -10.80 -30.32 16.85
CA ILE A 515 -12.09 -29.67 17.17
C ILE A 515 -12.35 -28.51 16.23
N LYS A 516 -13.57 -28.46 15.68
CA LYS A 516 -14.00 -27.41 14.75
C LYS A 516 -15.40 -26.89 15.06
N GLU A 517 -15.72 -25.70 14.53
CA GLU A 517 -17.02 -25.01 14.67
C GLU A 517 -17.48 -24.82 16.13
N GLY A 518 -16.59 -24.92 17.13
CA GLY A 518 -16.90 -24.86 18.55
C GLY A 518 -17.61 -26.10 19.12
N ASN A 519 -18.17 -26.98 18.28
CA ASN A 519 -19.10 -28.03 18.69
C ASN A 519 -18.94 -29.40 18.01
N GLN A 520 -17.82 -29.65 17.30
CA GLN A 520 -17.57 -30.93 16.64
C GLN A 520 -16.21 -31.53 17.03
N CYS A 521 -16.22 -32.71 17.64
CA CYS A 521 -15.02 -33.48 17.95
C CYS A 521 -14.74 -34.51 16.83
N TRP A 522 -13.50 -34.51 16.34
CA TRP A 522 -13.00 -35.41 15.32
C TRP A 522 -11.70 -36.07 15.78
N CYS A 523 -11.46 -37.30 15.33
CA CYS A 523 -10.26 -38.07 15.63
C CYS A 523 -9.63 -38.62 14.35
N GLY A 524 -8.32 -38.90 14.41
CA GLY A 524 -7.60 -39.53 13.31
C GLY A 524 -6.22 -40.03 13.74
N ASN A 525 -5.54 -40.76 12.84
CA ASN A 525 -4.15 -41.20 13.05
C ASN A 525 -3.14 -40.45 12.16
N ALA A 526 -3.63 -39.62 11.24
CA ALA A 526 -2.84 -38.69 10.47
C ALA A 526 -3.76 -37.57 9.95
N LEU A 527 -3.15 -36.44 9.58
CA LEU A 527 -3.79 -35.39 8.82
C LEU A 527 -3.99 -35.82 7.36
N GLU A 528 -5.20 -35.59 6.84
CA GLU A 528 -5.59 -35.88 5.46
C GLU A 528 -5.84 -34.61 4.63
N GLY A 529 -5.92 -34.78 3.30
CA GLY A 529 -6.22 -33.71 2.37
C GLY A 529 -5.07 -32.70 2.20
N PHE A 530 -5.43 -31.49 1.75
CA PHE A 530 -4.51 -30.35 1.59
C PHE A 530 -4.57 -29.40 2.80
N THR A 531 -4.67 -29.94 4.00
CA THR A 531 -4.63 -29.14 5.23
C THR A 531 -3.26 -28.48 5.41
N SER A 532 -3.23 -27.32 6.04
CA SER A 532 -1.99 -26.62 6.39
C SER A 532 -2.16 -25.85 7.69
N ARG A 533 -1.07 -25.68 8.42
CA ARG A 533 -1.02 -24.85 9.63
C ARG A 533 -1.30 -23.40 9.24
N VAL A 534 -2.12 -22.72 10.03
CA VAL A 534 -2.45 -21.30 9.87
C VAL A 534 -2.13 -20.55 11.17
N VAL A 535 -2.42 -19.25 11.24
CA VAL A 535 -2.31 -18.50 12.50
C VAL A 535 -3.21 -19.11 13.57
N ASP A 536 -2.68 -19.30 14.78
CA ASP A 536 -3.43 -19.94 15.87
C ASP A 536 -4.70 -19.15 16.24
N MET A 537 -4.69 -17.83 16.03
CA MET A 537 -5.86 -16.94 16.14
C MET A 537 -7.00 -17.22 15.15
N SER A 538 -6.78 -17.97 14.06
CA SER A 538 -7.89 -18.43 13.19
C SER A 538 -8.78 -19.45 13.92
N CYS A 539 -8.27 -20.09 14.97
CA CYS A 539 -9.04 -20.92 15.89
C CYS A 539 -9.41 -20.08 17.11
N HIS A 540 -10.58 -19.43 17.07
CA HIS A 540 -11.04 -18.48 18.09
C HIS A 540 -12.44 -18.77 18.65
N LEU A 541 -13.12 -19.85 18.22
CA LEU A 541 -14.47 -20.15 18.70
C LEU A 541 -14.43 -20.80 20.09
N PRO A 542 -15.25 -20.32 21.05
CA PRO A 542 -15.36 -20.98 22.34
C PRO A 542 -15.97 -22.38 22.20
N CYS A 543 -15.52 -23.34 23.00
CA CYS A 543 -16.12 -24.67 23.03
C CYS A 543 -17.55 -24.61 23.59
N ALA A 544 -18.49 -25.29 22.94
CA ALA A 544 -19.89 -25.26 23.33
C ALA A 544 -20.15 -25.82 24.74
N GLY A 545 -19.38 -26.84 25.16
CA GLY A 545 -19.41 -27.41 26.50
C GLY A 545 -18.52 -26.70 27.54
N ASN A 546 -17.58 -25.85 27.10
CA ASN A 546 -16.70 -25.08 27.99
C ASN A 546 -16.21 -23.79 27.31
N THR A 547 -16.88 -22.67 27.57
CA THR A 547 -16.55 -21.37 26.95
C THR A 547 -15.21 -20.77 27.39
N GLY A 548 -14.53 -21.36 28.38
CA GLY A 548 -13.16 -21.01 28.76
C GLY A 548 -12.09 -21.68 27.89
N GLN A 549 -12.46 -22.54 26.95
CA GLN A 549 -11.58 -23.23 26.02
C GLN A 549 -11.90 -22.84 24.57
N THR A 550 -10.93 -23.01 23.68
CA THR A 550 -11.08 -22.73 22.24
C THR A 550 -11.13 -24.03 21.42
N CYS A 551 -12.12 -24.11 20.51
CA CYS A 551 -12.50 -25.32 19.78
C CYS A 551 -12.65 -25.05 18.27
N GLY A 552 -11.55 -24.63 17.64
CA GLY A 552 -11.47 -24.36 16.21
C GLY A 552 -12.05 -23.01 15.80
N GLY A 553 -12.46 -22.94 14.54
CA GLY A 553 -13.05 -21.76 13.89
C GLY A 553 -13.84 -22.16 12.64
N PRO A 554 -14.45 -21.19 11.93
CA PRO A 554 -15.14 -21.45 10.66
C PRO A 554 -14.17 -22.06 9.64
N GLY A 555 -14.34 -23.33 9.28
CA GLY A 555 -13.40 -24.07 8.42
C GLY A 555 -11.98 -24.19 9.02
N ARG A 556 -11.86 -24.20 10.36
CA ARG A 556 -10.58 -24.25 11.09
C ARG A 556 -10.60 -25.29 12.21
N LEU A 557 -9.54 -26.10 12.26
CA LEU A 557 -9.38 -27.21 13.19
C LEU A 557 -8.35 -26.86 14.27
N SER A 558 -8.76 -26.85 15.54
CA SER A 558 -7.81 -26.86 16.66
C SER A 558 -7.27 -28.28 16.82
N LEU A 559 -5.98 -28.47 16.58
CA LEU A 559 -5.33 -29.79 16.56
C LEU A 559 -4.69 -30.13 17.91
N TYR A 560 -4.85 -31.37 18.37
CA TYR A 560 -4.27 -31.87 19.61
C TYR A 560 -3.65 -33.26 19.39
N SER A 561 -2.45 -33.48 19.93
CA SER A 561 -1.78 -34.80 19.89
C SER A 561 -0.70 -34.93 20.98
N ALA A 562 -0.35 -36.17 21.32
CA ALA A 562 0.83 -36.49 22.13
C ALA A 562 2.13 -36.53 21.31
N GLU A 563 2.04 -36.58 19.96
CA GLU A 563 3.20 -36.60 19.07
C GLU A 563 3.61 -35.21 18.57
N ASP A 564 4.76 -35.13 17.90
CA ASP A 564 5.24 -33.92 17.23
C ASP A 564 4.54 -33.74 15.88
N GLU A 565 4.24 -32.50 15.47
CA GLU A 565 3.56 -32.18 14.19
C GLU A 565 4.17 -32.89 12.97
N SER A 566 5.51 -33.04 12.96
CA SER A 566 6.28 -33.73 11.91
C SER A 566 5.97 -35.22 11.71
N LYS A 567 5.21 -35.84 12.63
CA LYS A 567 4.73 -37.23 12.56
C LYS A 567 3.25 -37.33 12.19
N LEU A 568 2.49 -36.25 12.37
CA LEU A 568 1.03 -36.20 12.13
C LEU A 568 0.68 -36.10 10.64
N THR A 569 1.59 -35.58 9.81
CA THR A 569 1.41 -35.48 8.37
C THR A 569 1.79 -36.78 7.65
N LYS A 570 0.95 -37.25 6.72
CA LYS A 570 1.36 -38.27 5.75
C LYS A 570 2.47 -37.68 4.87
N ARG A 571 3.71 -38.14 5.05
CA ARG A 571 4.90 -37.60 4.36
C ARG A 571 4.81 -37.72 2.84
N ASP A 572 4.43 -36.62 2.19
CA ASP A 572 4.99 -36.19 0.90
C ASP A 572 5.72 -34.84 1.10
N SER A 573 6.81 -34.88 1.87
CA SER A 573 7.59 -33.71 2.33
C SER A 573 8.40 -32.99 1.22
N ALA A 574 7.86 -32.89 0.00
CA ALA A 574 8.46 -32.21 -1.15
C ALA A 574 7.46 -31.60 -2.17
N ALA A 575 6.18 -31.98 -2.13
CA ALA A 575 5.07 -31.39 -2.90
C ALA A 575 3.74 -31.93 -2.32
N ALA A 576 2.66 -31.16 -2.14
CA ALA A 576 2.13 -30.04 -2.93
C ALA A 576 1.59 -28.91 -2.04
N PRO A 577 1.11 -27.77 -2.59
CA PRO A 577 -0.26 -27.78 -3.17
C PRO A 577 -0.39 -27.50 -4.67
N MET A 578 0.45 -26.66 -5.30
CA MET A 578 0.28 -26.31 -6.74
C MET A 578 1.45 -26.58 -7.68
N ARG A 579 2.59 -27.11 -7.18
CA ARG A 579 3.66 -27.65 -8.05
C ARG A 579 3.16 -28.75 -9.01
N PHE A 580 2.14 -29.51 -8.63
CA PHE A 580 1.57 -30.57 -9.48
C PHE A 580 0.50 -30.11 -10.48
N ALA A 581 -0.20 -28.98 -10.25
CA ALA A 581 -1.24 -28.51 -11.16
C ALA A 581 -0.65 -28.22 -12.55
N ARG A 582 0.34 -27.31 -12.62
CA ARG A 582 1.08 -27.02 -13.87
C ARG A 582 1.90 -28.21 -14.39
N LEU A 583 2.30 -29.18 -13.55
CA LEU A 583 3.00 -30.38 -14.01
C LEU A 583 2.04 -31.33 -14.74
N ASN A 584 0.85 -31.56 -14.20
CA ASN A 584 -0.19 -32.39 -14.81
C ASN A 584 -0.72 -31.75 -16.08
N GLU A 585 -0.96 -30.44 -16.10
CA GLU A 585 -1.35 -29.71 -17.33
C GLU A 585 -0.27 -29.75 -18.41
N ARG A 586 1.01 -29.59 -18.05
CA ARG A 586 2.12 -29.73 -19.01
C ARG A 586 2.28 -31.17 -19.49
N LEU A 587 2.09 -32.18 -18.64
CA LEU A 587 2.09 -33.59 -19.04
C LEU A 587 0.91 -33.89 -19.97
N ASP A 588 -0.28 -33.37 -19.69
CA ASP A 588 -1.46 -33.52 -20.54
C ASP A 588 -1.30 -32.77 -21.87
N ALA A 589 -0.69 -31.59 -21.88
CA ALA A 589 -0.36 -30.85 -23.11
C ALA A 589 0.71 -31.59 -23.94
N MET A 590 1.73 -32.17 -23.30
CA MET A 590 2.74 -33.00 -23.97
C MET A 590 2.15 -34.30 -24.54
N ASN A 591 1.22 -34.93 -23.82
CA ASN A 591 0.52 -36.14 -24.26
C ASN A 591 -0.48 -35.83 -25.40
N LYS A 592 -1.23 -34.72 -25.32
CA LYS A 592 -2.17 -34.27 -26.37
C LYS A 592 -1.44 -33.87 -27.66
N ASN A 593 -0.24 -33.30 -27.57
CA ASN A 593 0.57 -32.89 -28.72
C ASN A 593 1.53 -33.97 -29.28
N ASN A 594 1.43 -35.22 -28.78
CA ASN A 594 2.10 -36.40 -29.35
C ASN A 594 3.63 -36.23 -29.50
N TRP A 595 4.27 -35.54 -28.54
CA TRP A 595 5.68 -35.15 -28.62
C TRP A 595 6.60 -36.35 -28.36
N ARG A 596 7.08 -36.98 -29.44
CA ARG A 596 8.16 -37.97 -29.36
C ARG A 596 9.51 -37.26 -29.29
N PRO A 597 10.41 -37.62 -28.35
CA PRO A 597 11.78 -37.11 -28.36
C PRO A 597 12.47 -37.45 -29.68
N ARG A 598 13.07 -36.46 -30.35
CA ARG A 598 13.92 -36.71 -31.52
C ARG A 598 15.22 -37.37 -31.08
N THR A 599 15.44 -38.61 -31.53
CA THR A 599 16.79 -39.14 -31.68
C THR A 599 17.35 -38.71 -33.04
N ASP A 600 18.47 -38.01 -33.05
CA ASP A 600 19.10 -37.56 -34.30
C ASP A 600 19.69 -38.72 -35.11
N SER A 601 19.32 -38.81 -36.39
CA SER A 601 20.23 -39.29 -37.44
C SER A 601 19.71 -38.97 -38.86
N LEU A 602 20.49 -38.15 -39.59
CA LEU A 602 20.80 -38.26 -41.03
C LEU A 602 19.71 -38.74 -42.01
N THR A 603 19.09 -37.84 -42.79
CA THR A 603 19.43 -37.58 -44.22
C THR A 603 18.36 -36.74 -44.96
N LYS A 604 18.83 -35.96 -45.97
CA LYS A 604 18.20 -35.54 -47.25
C LYS A 604 16.69 -35.84 -47.46
N ASP A 605 15.83 -34.92 -47.89
CA ASP A 605 15.92 -33.99 -49.04
C ASP A 605 14.86 -32.85 -48.93
N SER A 606 15.00 -31.79 -49.75
CA SER A 606 13.98 -30.74 -49.96
C SER A 606 13.08 -31.08 -51.16
N PRO A 607 11.83 -30.57 -51.24
CA PRO A 607 11.66 -29.29 -51.97
C PRO A 607 10.54 -28.33 -51.45
N LYS A 608 10.73 -27.03 -51.72
CA LYS A 608 9.67 -25.98 -51.85
C LYS A 608 9.06 -26.05 -53.28
N PRO A 609 8.09 -25.22 -53.75
CA PRO A 609 7.38 -24.08 -53.12
C PRO A 609 5.85 -24.01 -53.36
N ASP A 610 5.18 -23.01 -52.78
CA ASP A 610 4.35 -21.98 -53.46
C ASP A 610 3.91 -20.93 -52.41
N GLN A 611 4.06 -19.61 -52.60
CA GLN A 611 3.28 -18.70 -53.46
C GLN A 611 1.76 -18.78 -53.12
N GLY A 612 1.07 -17.80 -52.54
CA GLY A 612 1.35 -16.41 -52.15
C GLY A 612 0.03 -15.60 -52.28
N VAL A 613 -0.18 -14.50 -51.53
CA VAL A 613 -1.14 -13.39 -51.82
C VAL A 613 -1.19 -12.38 -50.66
N SER A 614 -1.31 -11.08 -50.98
CA SER A 614 -1.52 -9.91 -50.11
C SER A 614 -3.02 -9.76 -49.72
N GLN A 615 -3.53 -8.85 -48.88
CA GLN A 615 -3.12 -7.49 -48.52
C GLN A 615 -3.93 -6.99 -47.29
N GLU A 616 -3.36 -6.02 -46.57
CA GLU A 616 -3.88 -4.97 -45.65
C GLU A 616 -5.34 -4.92 -45.07
N ASP A 617 -5.42 -4.23 -43.92
CA ASP A 617 -6.56 -3.54 -43.29
C ASP A 617 -7.67 -4.32 -42.56
N ALA A 618 -7.45 -4.55 -41.25
CA ALA A 618 -8.28 -3.98 -40.16
C ALA A 618 -7.77 -4.44 -38.78
N VAL A 619 -7.08 -3.56 -38.03
CA VAL A 619 -6.77 -3.82 -36.61
C VAL A 619 -8.01 -3.52 -35.77
N ASN A 620 -8.77 -4.57 -35.45
CA ASN A 620 -9.78 -4.50 -34.39
C ASN A 620 -9.11 -4.78 -33.05
N ASP A 621 -9.13 -3.79 -32.15
CA ASP A 621 -8.83 -3.99 -30.73
C ASP A 621 -9.84 -4.97 -30.13
N VAL A 622 -9.44 -6.23 -29.99
CA VAL A 622 -10.11 -7.24 -29.16
C VAL A 622 -9.06 -7.84 -28.23
N ILE A 623 -8.73 -7.08 -27.18
CA ILE A 623 -8.10 -7.61 -25.96
C ILE A 623 -9.25 -8.01 -25.02
N PRO A 624 -9.20 -9.18 -24.34
CA PRO A 624 -10.37 -9.75 -23.68
C PRO A 624 -11.04 -8.82 -22.67
N SER A 625 -12.36 -8.67 -22.81
CA SER A 625 -13.22 -7.99 -21.85
C SER A 625 -13.61 -8.92 -20.70
N GLY A 626 -12.74 -9.06 -19.71
CA GLY A 626 -13.00 -9.82 -18.48
C GLY A 626 -11.81 -9.71 -17.53
N GLU A 627 -11.94 -8.86 -16.51
CA GLU A 627 -11.00 -8.52 -15.38
C GLU A 627 -11.03 -7.02 -15.05
N GLN A 628 -11.70 -6.20 -15.85
CA GLN A 628 -11.61 -4.75 -15.78
C GLN A 628 -12.33 -4.08 -14.59
N SER A 629 -12.84 -4.84 -13.61
CA SER A 629 -13.90 -4.33 -12.74
C SER A 629 -14.03 -4.88 -11.32
N GLU A 630 -13.43 -6.01 -10.94
CA GLU A 630 -13.85 -6.71 -9.69
C GLU A 630 -13.41 -6.04 -8.39
N GLU A 631 -12.29 -5.30 -8.37
CA GLU A 631 -11.87 -4.51 -7.19
C GLU A 631 -12.71 -3.20 -7.01
N GLU A 632 -13.47 -2.77 -8.04
CA GLU A 632 -14.39 -1.60 -7.97
C GLU A 632 -15.89 -2.00 -7.98
N GLN A 633 -16.27 -3.20 -8.45
CA GLN A 633 -17.67 -3.63 -8.61
C GLN A 633 -18.41 -3.92 -7.30
N ASN A 634 -17.71 -4.07 -6.18
CA ASN A 634 -18.34 -4.17 -4.85
C ASN A 634 -18.79 -2.81 -4.27
N ILE A 635 -18.73 -1.71 -5.04
CA ILE A 635 -19.10 -0.35 -4.60
C ILE A 635 -20.22 0.26 -5.48
N ASP A 636 -21.29 -0.47 -5.73
CA ASP A 636 -22.57 0.13 -6.14
C ASP A 636 -23.79 -0.61 -5.57
N GLN A 637 -24.11 -0.38 -4.28
CA GLN A 637 -25.45 -0.09 -3.75
C GLN A 637 -25.33 0.38 -2.29
N GLY A 638 -25.42 1.69 -2.05
CA GLY A 638 -25.31 2.22 -0.68
C GLY A 638 -25.21 3.74 -0.59
N THR A 639 -26.24 4.46 -1.05
CA THR A 639 -26.34 5.91 -0.89
C THR A 639 -26.20 6.32 0.58
N SER A 640 -25.23 7.18 0.87
CA SER A 640 -25.02 7.79 2.18
C SER A 640 -26.26 8.54 2.66
N GLY A 641 -26.87 8.07 3.74
CA GLY A 641 -27.87 8.78 4.52
C GLY A 641 -27.49 8.74 5.99
N GLU A 642 -27.29 9.90 6.60
CA GLU A 642 -27.03 10.00 8.04
C GLU A 642 -28.19 9.39 8.84
N GLN A 643 -27.91 8.42 9.70
CA GLN A 643 -28.76 8.18 10.85
C GLN A 643 -27.96 7.79 12.09
N LEU A 644 -27.65 8.80 12.89
CA LEU A 644 -27.31 8.65 14.31
C LEU A 644 -28.49 7.97 15.01
N LEU A 645 -28.38 6.67 15.28
CA LEU A 645 -29.26 5.96 16.20
C LEU A 645 -28.44 5.50 17.40
N GLY A 646 -28.49 6.30 18.46
CA GLY A 646 -28.10 5.81 19.79
C GLY A 646 -29.22 4.94 20.33
N GLU A 647 -28.92 3.68 20.63
CA GLU A 647 -29.76 2.85 21.49
C GLU A 647 -29.11 2.65 22.85
N ASN A 648 -29.92 2.85 23.89
CA ASN A 648 -29.50 2.68 25.27
C ASN A 648 -29.22 1.21 25.56
N ASN A 649 -28.11 0.91 26.21
CA ASN A 649 -28.07 -0.18 27.18
C ASN A 649 -27.51 0.35 28.51
N GLY A 650 -28.40 0.38 29.50
CA GLY A 650 -28.07 0.87 30.83
C GLY A 650 -27.50 -0.24 31.72
N ASN A 651 -26.38 0.09 32.35
CA ASN A 651 -26.01 -0.25 33.73
C ASN A 651 -25.15 -1.49 34.03
N SER A 652 -24.05 -1.21 34.74
CA SER A 652 -23.23 -2.07 35.62
C SER A 652 -22.54 -3.29 35.00
N THR A 653 -21.21 -3.31 34.91
CA THR A 653 -20.31 -3.37 36.08
C THR A 653 -18.98 -2.62 35.86
N ALA A 654 -18.23 -2.38 36.94
CA ALA A 654 -17.08 -1.46 36.95
C ALA A 654 -15.78 -2.04 36.35
N PRO A 655 -14.89 -1.21 35.77
CA PRO A 655 -13.58 -1.67 35.30
C PRO A 655 -12.61 -1.95 36.46
N PRO A 656 -11.72 -2.94 36.34
CA PRO A 656 -10.63 -3.13 37.28
C PRO A 656 -9.59 -2.02 37.12
N SER A 657 -9.19 -1.40 38.23
CA SER A 657 -8.12 -0.41 38.26
C SER A 657 -6.75 -1.07 38.04
N TRP A 658 -6.08 -0.74 36.94
CA TRP A 658 -4.66 -1.08 36.75
C TRP A 658 -3.80 0.05 37.31
N ALA A 659 -2.87 -0.32 38.19
CA ALA A 659 -2.10 0.63 38.98
C ALA A 659 -0.92 1.23 38.20
N ASN A 660 -0.58 2.47 38.54
CA ASN A 660 0.64 3.12 38.07
C ASN A 660 1.88 2.27 38.36
N VAL A 661 2.72 2.04 37.35
CA VAL A 661 4.14 1.72 37.52
C VAL A 661 4.93 2.91 36.93
N PRO A 662 5.79 3.59 37.72
CA PRO A 662 6.50 4.78 37.27
C PRO A 662 7.73 4.42 36.42
N ALA A 663 8.14 5.36 35.56
CA ALA A 663 9.32 5.24 34.73
C ALA A 663 10.63 5.13 35.54
N GLN A 664 11.53 4.26 35.06
CA GLN A 664 12.98 4.37 35.13
C GLN A 664 13.57 3.90 33.80
#